data_AF-A0A944BZ17-F1
#
_entry.id   AF-A0A944BZ17-F1
#
_cell.length_a   1.000
_cell.length_b   1.000
_cell.length_c   1.000
_cell.angle_alpha   90.00
_cell.angle_beta   90.00
_cell.angle_gamma   90.00
#
_symmetry.space_group_name_H-M   'P 1'
#
loop_
_entity.id
_entity.type
_entity.pdbx_description
1 polymer ?
#
loop_
_entity_poly.entity_id
_entity_poly.type
_entity_poly.pdbx_seq_one_letter_code
_entity_poly.pdbx_strand_id
1 'polypeptide(L)'
;FYGAEEALIAYNEKRVDVHAPVKVMVDDIDDRGFPCKHLVETSVGRVIVNEIIPVECGYVNTIISKKSLRDIITKVIKTVGMARACDFLDGIKNLGYRMAYEGGLSFNLDDIIIPEEKVDIVKKGNEEIDQITMNYNMGFITDNERYNQVIDTWTHVNTDLKKTLMKQMTEADQGFNAVFMMLDSGARGSADQIAQLAGMRGLMAKPQKAGAEGAQIIENPILSNFKEGMSVLEYFISTHGARKGLADTALKTADAGYLTRRLVDVSHDVIITEEDCGTLRGLVCSALKDGDEVISSLSERILGRVSVHDIINPSTGKLIVASGEEITEPIAAEIEASPIESVEIRSVLTCESRHGVCQKCYGRNLATSRMVQKGEAVGVIAAQSIGEPGTQLTLRTFHAGGIASNAAANATILAKSDCRLEFEELRTVESTNDEGQAVKIVVGRLAEVRFVDEHTGIVLSSQNVPYGSQLYVSDGDRVKKGDMIAKWDPFNAVIVTENAGTIRFESVVEGITYRVEEDEATGLRERIVIESKDKVHVPTCHILDENGEEIRSYNFPINGHIVVEDGQQVKAGEILIKIPRAVGKAGDITGGLPRVTELFEARNPSNPAVVSEIDGEITMGNIKRGHREIIVTSKLGEIKKYLVPLSKQILVQENDYVRAGTPLSDGSITPGDILAIQGPTAVQEYIVNEVQDVYRLQGVKINDKHFEVIVRQMMRKVQINEPGDTRFLEQQIVDKLDFAEENDRIWGKKVVIDAGDSETMKKGMIVTARKLRDENSQLKRRDLKLVKVRDAQAATSTQILQGITRAALQTKSFMSAASFQETTKVLNEAAISGKTDYLEGMKENVICGHLIPAGTGLREFNRIVVADREEYEKAQAAKQT
;
A
#
# COMPACT_ATOMS: atom_id res chain seq x y z
N PHE A 1 -37.22 -36.79 -2.48
CA PHE A 1 -36.43 -37.94 -2.02
C PHE A 1 -36.34 -37.92 -0.51
N TYR A 2 -36.56 -39.07 0.13
CA TYR A 2 -36.49 -39.25 1.58
C TYR A 2 -35.05 -39.31 2.11
N GLY A 3 -34.04 -39.38 1.24
CA GLY A 3 -32.63 -39.30 1.57
C GLY A 3 -31.73 -39.20 0.34
N ALA A 4 -30.42 -39.04 0.54
CA ALA A 4 -29.43 -38.96 -0.52
C ALA A 4 -29.36 -40.24 -1.37
N GLU A 5 -29.45 -41.42 -0.73
CA GLU A 5 -29.41 -42.72 -1.40
C GLU A 5 -30.51 -42.87 -2.46
N GLU A 6 -31.74 -42.42 -2.18
CA GLU A 6 -32.86 -42.51 -3.11
C GLU A 6 -32.64 -41.61 -4.33
N ALA A 7 -32.06 -40.42 -4.14
CA ALA A 7 -31.69 -39.53 -5.23
C ALA A 7 -30.59 -40.12 -6.11
N LEU A 8 -29.61 -40.82 -5.52
CA LEU A 8 -28.53 -41.51 -6.23
C LEU A 8 -29.02 -42.73 -6.99
N ILE A 9 -29.93 -43.52 -6.41
CA ILE A 9 -30.58 -44.63 -7.10
C ILE A 9 -31.35 -44.09 -8.31
N ALA A 10 -32.13 -43.02 -8.14
CA ALA A 10 -32.87 -42.39 -9.23
C ALA A 10 -31.94 -41.87 -10.35
N TYR A 11 -30.77 -41.34 -9.98
CA TYR A 11 -29.74 -40.92 -10.94
C TYR A 11 -29.11 -42.11 -11.67
N ASN A 12 -28.70 -43.16 -10.95
CA ASN A 12 -28.10 -44.37 -11.53
C ASN A 12 -29.06 -45.10 -12.47
N GLU A 13 -30.35 -45.10 -12.16
CA GLU A 13 -31.43 -45.63 -13.01
C GLU A 13 -31.82 -44.68 -14.17
N LYS A 14 -31.11 -43.55 -14.32
CA LYS A 14 -31.34 -42.52 -15.36
C LYS A 14 -32.77 -41.97 -15.37
N ARG A 15 -33.39 -41.88 -14.20
CA ARG A 15 -34.74 -41.30 -14.03
C ARG A 15 -34.71 -39.81 -13.73
N VAL A 16 -33.56 -39.27 -13.32
CA VAL A 16 -33.36 -37.86 -12.99
C VAL A 16 -32.00 -37.40 -13.50
N ASP A 17 -31.93 -36.18 -14.05
CA ASP A 17 -30.69 -35.55 -14.50
C ASP A 17 -29.91 -34.90 -13.34
N VAL A 18 -28.60 -34.74 -13.51
CA VAL A 18 -27.68 -34.16 -12.49
C VAL A 18 -28.12 -32.76 -12.06
N HIS A 19 -28.61 -31.95 -12.99
CA HIS A 19 -29.00 -30.56 -12.74
C HIS A 19 -30.48 -30.38 -12.40
N ALA A 20 -31.27 -31.46 -12.34
CA ALA A 20 -32.69 -31.37 -12.03
C ALA A 20 -32.91 -30.84 -10.59
N PRO A 21 -33.80 -29.85 -10.39
CA PRO A 21 -34.17 -29.38 -9.07
C PRO A 21 -34.98 -30.44 -8.35
N VAL A 22 -34.53 -30.84 -7.16
CA VAL A 22 -35.09 -31.92 -6.36
C VAL A 22 -35.21 -31.47 -4.90
N LYS A 23 -36.24 -31.97 -4.20
CA LYS A 23 -36.39 -31.79 -2.76
C LYS A 23 -35.91 -33.05 -2.05
N VAL A 24 -34.87 -32.94 -1.24
CA VAL A 24 -34.23 -34.06 -0.54
C VAL A 24 -34.23 -33.78 0.95
N MET A 25 -34.53 -34.79 1.75
CA MET A 25 -34.36 -34.71 3.20
C MET A 25 -32.90 -34.97 3.52
N VAL A 26 -32.23 -33.96 4.08
CA VAL A 26 -30.77 -33.96 4.31
C VAL A 26 -30.46 -33.83 5.80
N ASP A 27 -29.34 -34.43 6.19
CA ASP A 27 -28.71 -34.20 7.49
C ASP A 27 -27.92 -32.90 7.42
N ASP A 28 -28.34 -31.90 8.18
CA ASP A 28 -27.69 -30.59 8.26
C ASP A 28 -27.38 -30.23 9.71
N ILE A 29 -26.72 -29.08 9.92
CA ILE A 29 -26.35 -28.56 11.23
C ILE A 29 -26.97 -27.17 11.39
N ASP A 30 -27.77 -26.97 12.45
CA ASP A 30 -28.35 -25.68 12.80
C ASP A 30 -27.26 -24.66 13.21
N ASP A 31 -27.60 -23.36 13.23
CA ASP A 31 -26.71 -22.25 13.63
C ASP A 31 -26.05 -22.41 15.02
N ARG A 32 -26.54 -23.34 15.84
CA ARG A 32 -26.03 -23.68 17.18
C ARG A 32 -25.13 -24.92 17.20
N GLY A 33 -24.86 -25.55 16.06
CA GLY A 33 -24.00 -26.74 15.94
C GLY A 33 -24.71 -28.07 16.19
N PHE A 34 -26.04 -28.11 16.23
CA PHE A 34 -26.80 -29.35 16.46
C PHE A 34 -27.26 -29.98 15.14
N PRO A 35 -27.19 -31.31 15.01
CA PRO A 35 -27.65 -32.01 13.82
C PRO A 35 -29.18 -31.89 13.70
N CYS A 36 -29.65 -31.34 12.58
CA CYS A 36 -31.05 -31.19 12.24
C CYS A 36 -31.36 -31.90 10.91
N LYS A 37 -32.58 -32.43 10.80
CA LYS A 37 -33.09 -33.01 9.55
C LYS A 37 -34.15 -32.09 8.99
N HIS A 38 -33.92 -31.58 7.79
CA HIS A 38 -34.88 -30.73 7.11
C HIS A 38 -34.93 -31.02 5.61
N LEU A 39 -36.00 -30.56 4.97
CA LEU A 39 -36.20 -30.72 3.53
C LEU A 39 -35.55 -29.54 2.81
N VAL A 40 -34.57 -29.81 1.96
CA VAL A 40 -33.83 -28.79 1.20
C VAL A 40 -34.11 -28.93 -0.29
N GLU A 41 -34.30 -27.80 -0.96
CA GLU A 41 -34.35 -27.72 -2.42
C GLU A 41 -32.92 -27.62 -2.96
N THR A 42 -32.50 -28.64 -3.71
CA THR A 42 -31.12 -28.86 -4.17
C THR A 42 -31.13 -29.51 -5.56
N SER A 43 -29.96 -29.76 -6.15
CA SER A 43 -29.82 -30.63 -7.32
C SER A 43 -29.20 -31.98 -6.96
N VAL A 44 -29.41 -32.99 -7.80
CA VAL A 44 -28.77 -34.32 -7.65
C VAL A 44 -27.25 -34.20 -7.63
N GLY A 45 -26.67 -33.33 -8.47
CA GLY A 45 -25.24 -33.05 -8.47
C GLY A 45 -24.72 -32.52 -7.13
N ARG A 46 -25.47 -31.63 -6.46
CA ARG A 46 -25.10 -31.14 -5.12
C ARG A 46 -25.19 -32.24 -4.07
N VAL A 47 -26.15 -33.16 -4.18
CA VAL A 47 -26.26 -34.31 -3.28
C VAL A 47 -25.02 -35.20 -3.39
N ILE A 48 -24.56 -35.51 -4.61
CA ILE A 48 -23.34 -36.30 -4.87
C ILE A 48 -22.11 -35.64 -4.24
N VAL A 49 -21.97 -34.31 -4.37
CA VAL A 49 -20.82 -33.59 -3.77
C VAL A 49 -20.87 -33.63 -2.25
N ASN A 50 -22.06 -33.51 -1.66
CA ASN A 50 -22.23 -33.54 -0.21
C ASN A 50 -21.90 -34.91 0.43
N GLU A 51 -21.89 -36.01 -0.32
CA GLU A 51 -21.42 -37.31 0.20
C GLU A 51 -19.92 -37.31 0.57
N ILE A 52 -19.14 -36.45 -0.08
CA ILE A 52 -17.69 -36.33 0.17
C ILE A 52 -17.44 -35.34 1.32
N ILE A 53 -18.37 -34.40 1.54
CA ILE A 53 -18.25 -33.40 2.59
C ILE A 53 -18.44 -34.09 3.96
N PRO A 54 -17.54 -33.84 4.93
CA PRO A 54 -17.73 -34.36 6.29
C PRO A 54 -19.04 -33.86 6.90
N VAL A 55 -19.79 -34.77 7.53
CA VAL A 55 -21.12 -34.49 8.12
C VAL A 55 -21.08 -33.31 9.10
N GLU A 56 -19.95 -33.12 9.79
CA GLU A 56 -19.73 -32.03 10.75
C GLU A 56 -19.74 -30.62 10.10
N CYS A 57 -19.64 -30.53 8.78
CA CYS A 57 -19.66 -29.25 8.08
C CYS A 57 -21.08 -28.79 7.68
N GLY A 58 -22.08 -29.65 7.84
CA GLY A 58 -23.45 -29.41 7.37
C GLY A 58 -23.59 -29.52 5.85
N TYR A 59 -24.81 -29.37 5.37
CA TYR A 59 -25.17 -29.50 3.96
C TYR A 59 -24.82 -28.22 3.18
N VAL A 60 -23.99 -28.36 2.15
CA VAL A 60 -23.57 -27.23 1.30
C VAL A 60 -24.51 -27.11 0.09
N ASN A 61 -25.32 -26.05 0.08
CA ASN A 61 -26.29 -25.76 -0.98
C ASN A 61 -25.99 -24.47 -1.74
N THR A 62 -24.74 -24.26 -2.13
CA THR A 62 -24.31 -23.10 -2.93
C THR A 62 -23.84 -23.51 -4.32
N ILE A 63 -23.73 -22.55 -5.23
CA ILE A 63 -23.06 -22.77 -6.52
C ILE A 63 -21.57 -22.97 -6.24
N ILE A 64 -21.01 -24.09 -6.71
CA ILE A 64 -19.60 -24.44 -6.48
C ILE A 64 -18.73 -23.83 -7.59
N SER A 65 -18.41 -22.55 -7.44
CA SER A 65 -17.36 -21.87 -8.20
C SER A 65 -15.99 -22.04 -7.54
N LYS A 66 -14.91 -21.69 -8.25
CA LYS A 66 -13.54 -21.66 -7.69
C LYS A 66 -13.43 -20.87 -6.38
N LYS A 67 -14.19 -19.76 -6.25
CA LYS A 67 -14.20 -18.92 -5.03
C LYS A 67 -14.91 -19.64 -3.89
N SER A 68 -16.14 -20.08 -4.11
CA SER A 68 -16.91 -20.80 -3.09
C SER A 68 -16.24 -22.10 -2.63
N LEU A 69 -15.56 -22.82 -3.54
CA LEU A 69 -14.83 -24.04 -3.21
C LEU A 69 -13.69 -23.76 -2.23
N ARG A 70 -13.01 -22.61 -2.36
CA ARG A 70 -11.99 -22.18 -1.39
C ARG A 70 -12.61 -21.94 -0.01
N ASP A 71 -13.79 -21.34 0.04
CA ASP A 71 -14.50 -21.08 1.30
C ASP A 71 -14.96 -22.39 1.95
N ILE A 72 -15.46 -23.35 1.16
CA ILE A 72 -15.83 -24.69 1.61
C ILE A 72 -14.60 -25.42 2.15
N ILE A 73 -13.47 -25.43 1.42
CA ILE A 73 -12.22 -26.04 1.89
C ILE A 73 -11.78 -25.43 3.21
N THR A 74 -11.87 -24.10 3.34
CA THR A 74 -11.52 -23.39 4.58
C THR A 74 -12.43 -23.81 5.73
N LYS A 75 -13.74 -23.95 5.49
CA LYS A 75 -14.71 -24.45 6.48
C LYS A 75 -14.38 -25.89 6.90
N VAL A 76 -14.10 -26.78 5.95
CA VAL A 76 -13.74 -28.18 6.23
C VAL A 76 -12.47 -28.27 7.06
N ILE A 77 -11.40 -27.57 6.68
CA ILE A 77 -10.14 -27.56 7.44
C ILE A 77 -10.35 -27.09 8.88
N LYS A 78 -11.22 -26.09 9.09
CA LYS A 78 -11.53 -25.55 10.42
C LYS A 78 -12.31 -26.54 11.28
N THR A 79 -13.27 -27.25 10.70
CA THR A 79 -14.16 -28.14 11.45
C THR A 79 -13.52 -29.48 11.77
N VAL A 80 -12.91 -30.15 10.78
CA VAL A 80 -12.40 -31.53 10.94
C VAL A 80 -10.88 -31.63 11.05
N GLY A 81 -10.16 -30.52 10.85
CA GLY A 81 -8.70 -30.47 10.85
C GLY A 81 -8.06 -30.93 9.54
N MET A 82 -6.74 -30.75 9.45
CA MET A 82 -5.99 -30.96 8.20
C MET A 82 -6.02 -32.40 7.68
N ALA A 83 -5.89 -33.40 8.56
CA ALA A 83 -5.78 -34.80 8.15
C ALA A 83 -7.03 -35.28 7.38
N ARG A 84 -8.23 -35.06 7.93
CA ARG A 84 -9.49 -35.42 7.26
C ARG A 84 -9.83 -34.48 6.10
N ALA A 85 -9.37 -33.23 6.14
CA ALA A 85 -9.52 -32.32 5.02
C ALA A 85 -8.73 -32.80 3.78
N CYS A 86 -7.61 -33.51 3.94
CA CYS A 86 -6.90 -34.12 2.82
C CYS A 86 -7.75 -35.17 2.09
N ASP A 87 -8.45 -36.05 2.82
CA ASP A 87 -9.35 -37.05 2.22
C ASP A 87 -10.48 -36.38 1.42
N PHE A 88 -11.05 -35.30 1.97
CA PHE A 88 -12.04 -34.47 1.29
C PHE A 88 -11.49 -33.85 -0.01
N LEU A 89 -10.28 -33.30 0.02
CA LEU A 89 -9.63 -32.71 -1.14
C LEU A 89 -9.38 -33.74 -2.25
N ASP A 90 -8.92 -34.93 -1.89
CA ASP A 90 -8.72 -36.02 -2.84
C ASP A 90 -10.05 -36.53 -3.41
N GLY A 91 -11.09 -36.62 -2.59
CA GLY A 91 -12.45 -36.96 -3.01
C GLY A 91 -13.00 -35.95 -4.04
N ILE A 92 -12.93 -34.66 -3.73
CA ILE A 92 -13.37 -33.60 -4.66
C ILE A 92 -12.56 -33.61 -5.95
N LYS A 93 -11.24 -33.79 -5.87
CA LYS A 93 -10.37 -33.87 -7.06
C LYS A 93 -10.82 -35.01 -7.99
N ASN A 94 -11.02 -36.20 -7.42
CA ASN A 94 -11.42 -37.38 -8.19
C ASN A 94 -12.82 -37.24 -8.78
N LEU A 95 -13.78 -36.73 -8.00
CA LEU A 95 -15.13 -36.44 -8.47
C LEU A 95 -15.11 -35.39 -9.58
N GLY A 96 -14.35 -34.31 -9.39
CA GLY A 96 -14.21 -33.23 -10.36
C GLY A 96 -13.65 -33.72 -11.69
N TYR A 97 -12.59 -34.54 -11.68
CA TYR A 97 -12.04 -35.12 -12.92
C TYR A 97 -13.03 -36.05 -13.62
N ARG A 98 -13.76 -36.88 -12.88
CA ARG A 98 -14.75 -37.78 -13.44
C ARG A 98 -15.91 -37.02 -14.07
N MET A 99 -16.49 -36.06 -13.34
CA MET A 99 -17.62 -35.26 -13.81
C MET A 99 -17.22 -34.33 -14.97
N ALA A 100 -15.99 -33.82 -14.99
CA ALA A 100 -15.48 -33.05 -16.12
C ALA A 100 -15.33 -33.91 -17.38
N TYR A 101 -14.88 -35.16 -17.24
CA TYR A 101 -14.82 -36.11 -18.35
C TYR A 101 -16.22 -36.50 -18.87
N GLU A 102 -17.14 -36.83 -17.97
CA GLU A 102 -18.53 -37.19 -18.33
C GLU A 102 -19.32 -36.00 -18.90
N GLY A 103 -19.04 -34.78 -18.42
CA GLY A 103 -19.70 -33.55 -18.88
C GLY A 103 -19.32 -33.13 -20.29
N GLY A 104 -18.19 -33.61 -20.83
CA GLY A 104 -17.85 -33.44 -22.25
C GLY A 104 -17.79 -32.00 -22.77
N LEU A 105 -17.47 -31.02 -21.91
CA LEU A 105 -17.39 -29.60 -22.28
C LEU A 105 -16.35 -29.41 -23.40
N SER A 106 -16.80 -28.95 -24.55
CA SER A 106 -15.96 -28.61 -25.71
C SER A 106 -15.87 -27.10 -25.87
N PHE A 107 -14.89 -26.63 -26.64
CA PHE A 107 -14.75 -25.24 -27.03
C PHE A 107 -14.99 -25.13 -28.53
N ASN A 108 -16.20 -24.73 -28.92
CA ASN A 108 -16.58 -24.63 -30.34
C ASN A 108 -16.62 -23.17 -30.80
N LEU A 109 -16.48 -22.96 -32.11
CA LEU A 109 -16.54 -21.61 -32.69
C LEU A 109 -17.93 -20.98 -32.56
N ASP A 110 -18.98 -21.80 -32.56
CA ASP A 110 -20.38 -21.37 -32.43
C ASP A 110 -20.69 -20.85 -31.03
N ASP A 111 -20.00 -21.35 -30.01
CA ASP A 111 -20.16 -20.91 -28.61
C ASP A 111 -19.65 -19.46 -28.42
N ILE A 112 -18.83 -18.96 -29.34
CA ILE A 112 -18.32 -17.59 -29.33
C ILE A 112 -19.32 -16.68 -30.06
N ILE A 113 -20.26 -16.10 -29.33
CA ILE A 113 -21.35 -15.28 -29.90
C ILE A 113 -20.87 -13.84 -30.12
N ILE A 114 -20.96 -13.34 -31.36
CA ILE A 114 -20.69 -11.93 -31.67
C ILE A 114 -22.00 -11.15 -31.54
N PRO A 115 -22.04 -10.06 -30.76
CA PRO A 115 -23.26 -9.28 -30.62
C PRO A 115 -23.68 -8.61 -31.92
N GLU A 116 -24.95 -8.74 -32.32
CA GLU A 116 -25.48 -8.06 -33.50
C GLU A 116 -25.42 -6.53 -33.36
N GLU A 117 -25.65 -6.02 -32.15
CA GLU A 117 -25.54 -4.61 -31.78
C GLU A 117 -24.12 -4.03 -31.97
N LYS A 118 -23.11 -4.88 -32.18
CA LYS A 118 -21.71 -4.43 -32.34
C LYS A 118 -21.57 -3.41 -33.46
N VAL A 119 -22.23 -3.64 -34.59
CA VAL A 119 -22.13 -2.77 -35.76
C VAL A 119 -22.65 -1.37 -35.42
N ASP A 120 -23.76 -1.29 -34.69
CA ASP A 120 -24.39 -0.03 -34.29
C ASP A 120 -23.55 0.72 -33.25
N ILE A 121 -23.01 0.01 -32.25
CA ILE A 121 -22.15 0.62 -31.21
C ILE A 121 -20.87 1.18 -31.83
N VAL A 122 -20.22 0.41 -32.72
CA VAL A 122 -19.01 0.87 -33.42
C VAL A 122 -19.31 2.04 -34.36
N LYS A 123 -20.46 2.02 -35.04
CA LYS A 123 -20.88 3.14 -35.90
C LYS A 123 -21.08 4.41 -35.09
N LYS A 124 -21.76 4.33 -33.95
CA LYS A 124 -21.95 5.47 -33.04
C LYS A 124 -20.61 6.02 -32.53
N GLY A 125 -19.68 5.14 -32.17
CA GLY A 125 -18.31 5.55 -31.77
C GLY A 125 -17.57 6.30 -32.88
N ASN A 126 -17.68 5.84 -34.13
CA ASN A 126 -17.08 6.55 -35.27
C ASN A 126 -17.73 7.91 -35.51
N GLU A 127 -19.06 8.02 -35.41
CA GLU A 127 -19.78 9.31 -35.54
C GLU A 127 -19.37 10.32 -34.45
N GLU A 128 -19.17 9.86 -33.22
CA GLU A 128 -18.65 10.70 -32.13
C GLU A 128 -17.20 11.16 -32.42
N ILE A 129 -16.35 10.29 -32.98
CA ILE A 129 -14.98 10.65 -33.36
C ILE A 129 -14.96 11.62 -34.53
N ASP A 130 -15.86 11.48 -35.50
CA ASP A 130 -16.01 12.43 -36.59
C ASP A 130 -16.41 13.81 -36.06
N GLN A 131 -17.30 13.87 -35.05
CA GLN A 131 -17.63 15.12 -34.36
C GLN A 131 -16.44 15.71 -33.60
N ILE A 132 -15.69 14.90 -32.86
CA ILE A 132 -14.47 15.34 -32.16
C ILE A 132 -13.45 15.87 -33.17
N THR A 133 -13.24 15.16 -34.28
CA THR A 133 -12.34 15.57 -35.36
C THR A 133 -12.82 16.84 -36.04
N MET A 134 -14.14 17.01 -36.20
CA MET A 134 -14.74 18.22 -36.76
C MET A 134 -14.59 19.40 -35.80
N ASN A 135 -14.74 19.20 -34.49
CA ASN A 135 -14.49 20.21 -33.46
C ASN A 135 -13.03 20.63 -33.45
N TYR A 136 -12.12 19.68 -33.63
CA TYR A 136 -10.70 19.95 -33.82
C TYR A 136 -10.48 20.79 -35.08
N ASN A 137 -11.00 20.36 -36.24
CA ASN A 137 -10.86 21.11 -37.49
C ASN A 137 -11.48 22.51 -37.46
N MET A 138 -12.52 22.74 -36.64
CA MET A 138 -13.13 24.05 -36.43
C MET A 138 -12.40 24.91 -35.39
N GLY A 139 -11.42 24.36 -34.67
CA GLY A 139 -10.68 25.07 -33.64
C GLY A 139 -11.42 25.25 -32.33
N PHE A 140 -12.23 24.27 -31.92
CA PHE A 140 -12.85 24.26 -30.59
C PHE A 140 -12.05 23.48 -29.54
N ILE A 141 -11.18 22.56 -29.98
CA ILE A 141 -10.37 21.70 -29.11
C ILE A 141 -8.94 21.59 -29.65
N THR A 142 -7.96 21.29 -28.80
CA THR A 142 -6.56 21.06 -29.20
C THR A 142 -6.29 19.61 -29.65
N ASP A 143 -5.15 19.34 -30.29
CA ASP A 143 -4.80 17.97 -30.71
C ASP A 143 -4.62 17.00 -29.52
N ASN A 144 -4.07 17.48 -28.40
CA ASN A 144 -3.95 16.65 -27.19
C ASN A 144 -5.32 16.33 -26.58
N GLU A 145 -6.24 17.28 -26.56
CA GLU A 145 -7.62 17.05 -26.12
C GLU A 145 -8.35 16.11 -27.07
N ARG A 146 -8.20 16.31 -28.38
CA ARG A 146 -8.73 15.42 -29.42
C ARG A 146 -8.23 13.99 -29.20
N TYR A 147 -6.92 13.80 -29.03
CA TYR A 147 -6.31 12.49 -28.82
C TYR A 147 -6.86 11.78 -27.58
N ASN A 148 -6.97 12.50 -26.45
CA ASN A 148 -7.52 11.93 -25.22
C ASN A 148 -9.02 11.61 -25.35
N GLN A 149 -9.81 12.51 -25.94
CA GLN A 149 -11.23 12.28 -26.18
C GLN A 149 -11.46 11.07 -27.10
N VAL A 150 -10.67 10.91 -28.16
CA VAL A 150 -10.75 9.75 -29.06
C VAL A 150 -10.47 8.44 -28.31
N ILE A 151 -9.45 8.42 -27.44
CA ILE A 151 -9.14 7.25 -26.60
C ILE A 151 -10.27 6.93 -25.63
N ASP A 152 -10.83 7.96 -24.98
CA ASP A 152 -11.93 7.79 -24.03
C ASP A 152 -13.18 7.27 -24.73
N THR A 153 -13.55 7.81 -25.89
CA THR A 153 -14.68 7.32 -26.71
C THR A 153 -14.50 5.84 -27.05
N TRP A 154 -13.32 5.42 -27.52
CA TRP A 154 -13.06 4.00 -27.82
C TRP A 154 -13.06 3.11 -26.58
N THR A 155 -12.62 3.64 -25.43
CA THR A 155 -12.65 2.92 -24.15
C THR A 155 -14.09 2.69 -23.69
N HIS A 156 -14.96 3.69 -23.86
CA HIS A 156 -16.40 3.58 -23.59
C HIS A 156 -17.07 2.57 -24.53
N VAL A 157 -16.83 2.66 -25.84
CA VAL A 157 -17.32 1.71 -26.85
C VAL A 157 -16.94 0.27 -26.49
N ASN A 158 -15.68 0.04 -26.13
CA ASN A 158 -15.22 -1.29 -25.74
C ASN A 158 -15.90 -1.80 -24.45
N THR A 159 -16.14 -0.91 -23.48
CA THR A 159 -16.81 -1.24 -22.22
C THR A 159 -18.28 -1.60 -22.46
N ASP A 160 -18.98 -0.86 -23.31
CA ASP A 160 -20.38 -1.10 -23.64
C ASP A 160 -20.54 -2.39 -24.45
N LEU A 161 -19.67 -2.63 -25.44
CA LEU A 161 -19.59 -3.90 -26.17
C LEU A 161 -19.38 -5.09 -25.22
N LYS A 162 -18.47 -4.96 -24.26
CA LYS A 162 -18.20 -5.98 -23.26
C LYS A 162 -19.44 -6.28 -22.42
N LYS A 163 -20.18 -5.25 -21.98
CA LYS A 163 -21.43 -5.43 -21.21
C LYS A 163 -22.51 -6.15 -22.04
N THR A 164 -22.73 -5.73 -23.28
CA THR A 164 -23.69 -6.37 -24.18
C THR A 164 -23.32 -7.83 -24.45
N LEU A 165 -22.05 -8.09 -24.77
CA LEU A 165 -21.52 -9.44 -24.99
C LEU A 165 -21.77 -10.35 -23.78
N MET A 166 -21.42 -9.86 -22.59
CA MET A 166 -21.60 -10.62 -21.35
C MET A 166 -23.07 -10.94 -21.07
N LYS A 167 -23.97 -10.00 -21.34
CA LYS A 167 -25.42 -10.21 -21.20
C LYS A 167 -25.92 -11.31 -22.15
N GLN A 168 -25.58 -11.22 -23.44
CA GLN A 168 -26.00 -12.21 -24.43
C GLN A 168 -25.43 -13.60 -24.15
N MET A 169 -24.17 -13.69 -23.72
CA MET A 169 -23.56 -14.97 -23.33
C MET A 169 -24.20 -15.60 -22.08
N THR A 170 -24.70 -14.78 -21.15
CA THR A 170 -25.41 -15.27 -19.96
C THR A 170 -26.79 -15.85 -20.30
N GLU A 171 -27.47 -15.25 -21.28
CA GLU A 171 -28.80 -15.68 -21.73
C GLU A 171 -28.74 -16.86 -22.71
N ALA A 172 -27.62 -17.03 -23.43
CA ALA A 172 -27.40 -18.11 -24.38
C ALA A 172 -27.45 -19.50 -23.73
N ASP A 173 -28.15 -20.43 -24.38
CA ASP A 173 -28.32 -21.83 -23.92
C ASP A 173 -28.74 -21.96 -22.45
N GLN A 174 -29.57 -21.03 -21.95
CA GLN A 174 -29.98 -20.98 -20.54
C GLN A 174 -28.80 -20.89 -19.56
N GLY A 175 -27.68 -20.29 -19.98
CA GLY A 175 -26.45 -20.17 -19.21
C GLY A 175 -25.49 -21.38 -19.32
N PHE A 176 -25.78 -22.35 -20.19
CA PHE A 176 -24.93 -23.54 -20.43
C PHE A 176 -23.97 -23.40 -21.62
N ASN A 177 -23.77 -22.19 -22.13
CA ASN A 177 -22.70 -21.94 -23.09
C ASN A 177 -21.34 -22.30 -22.48
N ALA A 178 -20.56 -23.14 -23.15
CA ALA A 178 -19.31 -23.68 -22.61
C ALA A 178 -18.27 -22.60 -22.26
N VAL A 179 -18.17 -21.54 -23.07
CA VAL A 179 -17.25 -20.41 -22.84
C VAL A 179 -17.69 -19.61 -21.61
N PHE A 180 -18.99 -19.37 -21.48
CA PHE A 180 -19.56 -18.70 -20.31
C PHE A 180 -19.39 -19.53 -19.04
N MET A 181 -19.64 -20.84 -19.08
CA MET A 181 -19.44 -21.73 -17.94
C MET A 181 -17.99 -21.75 -17.45
N MET A 182 -17.00 -21.71 -18.35
CA MET A 182 -15.57 -21.61 -17.97
C MET A 182 -15.25 -20.29 -17.25
N LEU A 183 -15.90 -19.20 -17.66
CA LEU A 183 -15.77 -17.89 -17.03
C LEU A 183 -16.46 -17.84 -15.66
N ASP A 184 -17.74 -18.17 -15.59
CA ASP A 184 -18.58 -18.06 -14.40
C ASP A 184 -18.09 -19.00 -13.27
N SER A 185 -17.66 -20.21 -13.64
CA SER A 185 -17.00 -21.12 -12.69
C SER A 185 -15.65 -20.60 -12.17
N GLY A 186 -15.02 -19.67 -12.89
CA GLY A 186 -13.67 -19.18 -12.65
C GLY A 186 -12.59 -20.22 -12.94
N ALA A 187 -12.91 -21.27 -13.71
CA ALA A 187 -11.98 -22.33 -14.07
C ALA A 187 -10.85 -21.78 -14.96
N ARG A 188 -11.21 -21.07 -16.03
CA ARG A 188 -10.27 -20.43 -16.95
C ARG A 188 -10.98 -19.35 -17.78
N GLY A 189 -10.29 -18.24 -17.99
CA GLY A 189 -10.82 -17.12 -18.77
C GLY A 189 -11.01 -15.87 -17.92
N SER A 190 -11.03 -14.72 -18.58
CA SER A 190 -11.50 -13.46 -18.01
C SER A 190 -12.49 -12.80 -18.97
N ALA A 191 -13.32 -11.88 -18.46
CA ALA A 191 -14.25 -11.16 -19.31
C ALA A 191 -13.53 -10.36 -20.41
N ASP A 192 -12.31 -9.89 -20.15
CA ASP A 192 -11.48 -9.21 -21.16
C ASP A 192 -10.99 -10.17 -22.26
N GLN A 193 -10.63 -11.40 -21.91
CA GLN A 193 -10.24 -12.41 -22.90
C GLN A 193 -11.42 -12.79 -23.79
N ILE A 194 -12.62 -12.89 -23.22
CA ILE A 194 -13.84 -13.16 -23.98
C ILE A 194 -14.22 -11.97 -24.87
N ALA A 195 -14.08 -10.73 -24.36
CA ALA A 195 -14.26 -9.53 -25.16
C ALA A 195 -13.34 -9.50 -26.39
N GLN A 196 -12.08 -9.94 -26.25
CA GLN A 196 -11.17 -10.07 -27.39
C GLN A 196 -11.58 -11.16 -28.39
N LEU A 197 -12.24 -12.23 -27.94
CA LEU A 197 -12.68 -13.33 -28.80
C LEU A 197 -13.90 -12.95 -29.65
N ALA A 198 -14.87 -12.27 -29.05
CA ALA A 198 -16.20 -12.06 -29.63
C ALA A 198 -16.65 -10.58 -29.77
N GLY A 199 -16.12 -9.68 -28.95
CA GLY A 199 -16.43 -8.26 -28.99
C GLY A 199 -15.52 -7.52 -29.97
N MET A 200 -14.60 -6.75 -29.41
CA MET A 200 -13.50 -6.10 -30.13
C MET A 200 -12.21 -6.28 -29.31
N ARG A 201 -11.05 -6.16 -29.96
CA ARG A 201 -9.78 -6.24 -29.25
C ARG A 201 -9.39 -4.92 -28.56
N GLY A 202 -9.80 -3.78 -29.11
CA GLY A 202 -9.64 -2.47 -28.47
C GLY A 202 -8.31 -1.76 -28.79
N LEU A 203 -7.96 -0.81 -27.93
CA LEU A 203 -6.78 0.06 -28.06
C LEU A 203 -5.49 -0.62 -27.60
N MET A 204 -4.41 -0.46 -28.35
CA MET A 204 -3.11 -1.08 -28.08
C MET A 204 -2.06 -0.05 -27.66
N ALA A 205 -1.13 -0.46 -26.78
CA ALA A 205 -0.01 0.38 -26.38
C ALA A 205 1.10 0.45 -27.43
N LYS A 206 1.66 1.64 -27.65
CA LYS A 206 2.82 1.87 -28.52
C LYS A 206 4.12 1.50 -27.80
N PRO A 207 5.10 0.87 -28.47
CA PRO A 207 6.44 0.75 -27.92
C PRO A 207 7.11 2.13 -27.89
N GLN A 208 7.62 2.50 -26.72
CA GLN A 208 8.31 3.77 -26.53
C GLN A 208 9.64 3.79 -27.30
N LYS A 209 9.92 4.92 -27.96
CA LYS A 209 11.29 5.27 -28.35
C LYS A 209 12.00 5.83 -27.12
N ALA A 210 13.28 5.51 -26.94
CA ALA A 210 14.08 6.06 -25.85
C ALA A 210 14.05 7.60 -25.90
N GLY A 211 13.46 8.23 -24.86
CA GLY A 211 13.34 9.69 -24.73
C GLY A 211 11.93 10.28 -24.87
N ALA A 212 10.90 9.48 -25.17
CA ALA A 212 9.50 9.96 -25.15
C ALA A 212 8.88 9.77 -23.76
N GLU A 213 8.32 10.83 -23.18
CA GLU A 213 7.59 10.78 -21.90
C GLU A 213 6.18 10.20 -22.10
N GLY A 214 5.80 9.22 -21.27
CA GLY A 214 4.43 8.66 -21.22
C GLY A 214 4.21 7.38 -22.05
N ALA A 215 3.32 6.51 -21.55
CA ALA A 215 2.87 5.32 -22.28
C ALA A 215 1.82 5.74 -23.33
N GLN A 216 2.26 5.97 -24.56
CA GLN A 216 1.37 6.39 -25.65
C GLN A 216 0.51 5.21 -26.14
N ILE A 217 -0.79 5.45 -26.26
CA ILE A 217 -1.77 4.50 -26.83
C ILE A 217 -1.90 4.80 -28.33
N ILE A 218 -2.13 3.78 -29.14
CA ILE A 218 -2.40 3.97 -30.57
C ILE A 218 -3.87 4.36 -30.72
N GLU A 219 -4.15 5.52 -31.31
CA GLU A 219 -5.51 6.09 -31.48
C GLU A 219 -6.43 5.20 -32.34
N ASN A 220 -5.85 4.40 -33.24
CA ASN A 220 -6.59 3.48 -34.10
C ASN A 220 -6.78 2.13 -33.39
N PRO A 221 -8.00 1.80 -32.91
CA PRO A 221 -8.25 0.53 -32.24
C PRO A 221 -8.34 -0.62 -33.24
N ILE A 222 -8.25 -1.84 -32.70
CA ILE A 222 -8.56 -3.07 -33.44
C ILE A 222 -10.05 -3.36 -33.23
N LEU A 223 -10.85 -3.07 -34.25
CA LEU A 223 -12.31 -3.27 -34.26
C LEU A 223 -12.69 -4.74 -34.41
N SER A 224 -11.84 -5.48 -35.13
CA SER A 224 -12.02 -6.91 -35.36
C SER A 224 -11.78 -7.74 -34.09
N ASN A 225 -12.44 -8.88 -33.98
CA ASN A 225 -12.18 -9.87 -32.94
C ASN A 225 -11.46 -11.12 -33.49
N PHE A 226 -11.08 -12.05 -32.62
CA PHE A 226 -10.40 -13.27 -33.06
C PHE A 226 -11.29 -14.21 -33.90
N LYS A 227 -12.62 -14.19 -33.71
CA LYS A 227 -13.55 -15.01 -34.49
C LYS A 227 -13.74 -14.48 -35.93
N GLU A 228 -13.79 -13.16 -36.10
CA GLU A 228 -13.87 -12.48 -37.40
C GLU A 228 -12.54 -12.52 -38.16
N GLY A 229 -11.42 -12.55 -37.43
CA GLY A 229 -10.08 -12.45 -37.99
C GLY A 229 -9.61 -10.99 -38.08
N MET A 230 -8.30 -10.78 -38.05
CA MET A 230 -7.68 -9.45 -38.10
C MET A 230 -7.07 -9.16 -39.46
N SER A 231 -7.14 -7.92 -39.90
CA SER A 231 -6.38 -7.44 -41.06
C SER A 231 -4.87 -7.45 -40.79
N VAL A 232 -4.05 -7.38 -41.85
CA VAL A 232 -2.58 -7.35 -41.73
C VAL A 232 -2.11 -6.17 -40.87
N LEU A 233 -2.76 -5.01 -40.99
CA LEU A 233 -2.42 -3.81 -40.22
C LEU A 233 -2.78 -3.96 -38.73
N GLU A 234 -4.00 -4.42 -38.43
CA GLU A 234 -4.44 -4.68 -37.04
C GLU A 234 -3.55 -5.74 -36.36
N TYR A 235 -3.21 -6.81 -37.09
CA TYR A 235 -2.29 -7.83 -36.59
C TYR A 235 -0.91 -7.23 -36.30
N PHE A 236 -0.37 -6.43 -37.22
CA PHE A 236 0.92 -5.76 -37.03
C PHE A 236 0.93 -4.83 -35.82
N ILE A 237 -0.13 -4.05 -35.61
CA ILE A 237 -0.31 -3.19 -34.43
C ILE A 237 -0.28 -4.04 -33.15
N SER A 238 -1.03 -5.15 -33.12
CA SER A 238 -1.08 -6.09 -31.99
C SER A 238 0.29 -6.70 -31.65
N THR A 239 1.15 -6.95 -32.65
CA THR A 239 2.48 -7.56 -32.40
C THR A 239 3.39 -6.71 -31.51
N HIS A 240 3.24 -5.39 -31.52
CA HIS A 240 4.06 -4.48 -30.72
C HIS A 240 3.82 -4.67 -29.23
N GLY A 241 2.55 -4.68 -28.81
CA GLY A 241 2.16 -4.93 -27.43
C GLY A 241 2.57 -6.33 -26.97
N ALA A 242 2.33 -7.34 -27.81
CA ALA A 242 2.69 -8.73 -27.51
C ALA A 242 4.21 -8.92 -27.32
N ARG A 243 5.03 -8.36 -28.22
CA ARG A 243 6.49 -8.46 -28.14
C ARG A 243 7.05 -7.73 -26.91
N LYS A 244 6.55 -6.54 -26.61
CA LYS A 244 6.93 -5.79 -25.40
C LYS A 244 6.60 -6.59 -24.15
N GLY A 245 5.39 -7.15 -24.05
CA GLY A 245 4.97 -7.97 -22.91
C GLY A 245 5.87 -9.20 -22.68
N LEU A 246 6.26 -9.90 -23.76
CA LEU A 246 7.17 -11.04 -23.69
C LEU A 246 8.59 -10.64 -23.24
N ALA A 247 9.11 -9.54 -23.79
CA ALA A 247 10.44 -9.03 -23.43
C ALA A 247 10.50 -8.54 -21.97
N ASP A 248 9.49 -7.77 -21.54
CA ASP A 248 9.37 -7.27 -20.16
C ASP A 248 9.27 -8.43 -19.17
N THR A 249 8.51 -9.47 -19.51
CA THR A 249 8.39 -10.69 -18.70
C THR A 249 9.76 -11.35 -18.49
N ALA A 250 10.52 -11.53 -19.58
CA ALA A 250 11.83 -12.18 -19.51
C ALA A 250 12.85 -11.38 -18.69
N LEU A 251 12.85 -10.04 -18.82
CA LEU A 251 13.76 -9.16 -18.09
C LEU A 251 13.36 -9.01 -16.61
N LYS A 252 12.10 -8.70 -16.34
CA LYS A 252 11.63 -8.38 -14.98
C LYS A 252 11.59 -9.60 -14.05
N THR A 253 11.57 -10.82 -14.59
CA THR A 253 11.70 -12.05 -13.78
C THR A 253 13.05 -12.09 -13.04
N ALA A 254 14.13 -11.64 -13.69
CA ALA A 254 15.45 -11.57 -13.05
C ALA A 254 15.47 -10.56 -11.91
N ASP A 255 14.85 -9.40 -12.09
CA ASP A 255 14.77 -8.35 -11.07
C ASP A 255 13.99 -8.82 -9.83
N ALA A 256 12.87 -9.51 -10.03
CA ALA A 256 12.07 -10.07 -8.93
C ALA A 256 12.83 -11.16 -8.16
N GLY A 257 13.52 -12.06 -8.86
CA GLY A 257 14.37 -13.08 -8.23
C GLY A 257 15.53 -12.45 -7.44
N TYR A 258 16.12 -11.39 -7.98
CA TYR A 258 17.18 -10.65 -7.31
C TYR A 258 16.69 -9.89 -6.08
N LEU A 259 15.50 -9.27 -6.12
CA LEU A 259 14.86 -8.68 -4.95
C LEU A 259 14.60 -9.73 -3.87
N THR A 260 14.04 -10.88 -4.24
CA THR A 260 13.77 -11.99 -3.31
C THR A 260 15.05 -12.41 -2.58
N ARG A 261 16.15 -12.56 -3.32
CA ARG A 261 17.46 -12.85 -2.74
C ARG A 261 17.88 -11.78 -1.72
N ARG A 262 17.79 -10.48 -2.08
CA ARG A 262 18.13 -9.37 -1.17
C ARG A 262 17.27 -9.37 0.11
N LEU A 263 15.98 -9.66 -0.02
CA LEU A 263 15.06 -9.73 1.12
C LEU A 263 15.45 -10.87 2.07
N VAL A 264 15.79 -12.06 1.55
CA VAL A 264 16.28 -13.18 2.36
C VAL A 264 17.61 -12.80 3.04
N ASP A 265 18.53 -12.18 2.30
CA ASP A 265 19.83 -11.79 2.84
C ASP A 265 19.72 -10.77 3.99
N VAL A 266 18.72 -9.88 3.99
CA VAL A 266 18.51 -8.94 5.11
C VAL A 266 17.79 -9.56 6.31
N SER A 267 16.94 -10.57 6.09
CA SER A 267 15.97 -11.05 7.08
C SER A 267 16.20 -12.46 7.60
N HIS A 268 17.14 -13.22 7.04
CA HIS A 268 17.37 -14.62 7.45
C HIS A 268 17.66 -14.81 8.95
N ASP A 269 18.25 -13.83 9.63
CA ASP A 269 18.53 -13.90 11.07
C ASP A 269 17.30 -13.65 11.96
N VAL A 270 16.14 -13.34 11.36
CA VAL A 270 14.90 -13.08 12.08
C VAL A 270 14.16 -14.39 12.34
N ILE A 271 14.34 -14.92 13.54
CA ILE A 271 13.66 -16.13 14.05
C ILE A 271 12.81 -15.83 15.28
N ILE A 272 11.87 -16.71 15.61
CA ILE A 272 11.16 -16.65 16.89
C ILE A 272 12.03 -17.23 18.00
N THR A 273 12.41 -16.43 18.99
CA THR A 273 13.34 -16.84 20.06
C THR A 273 12.66 -17.01 21.41
N GLU A 274 11.65 -16.19 21.70
CA GLU A 274 10.95 -16.17 22.99
C GLU A 274 9.44 -16.00 22.80
N GLU A 275 8.65 -16.22 23.86
CA GLU A 275 7.19 -16.14 23.79
C GLU A 275 6.70 -14.69 23.84
N ASP A 276 7.24 -13.92 24.78
CA ASP A 276 6.83 -12.56 25.06
C ASP A 276 8.05 -11.70 25.42
N CYS A 277 8.23 -10.58 24.71
CA CYS A 277 9.29 -9.61 25.02
C CYS A 277 8.86 -8.58 26.06
N GLY A 278 7.59 -8.58 26.51
CA GLY A 278 7.07 -7.65 27.51
C GLY A 278 6.82 -6.22 27.01
N THR A 279 6.99 -5.94 25.71
CA THR A 279 6.71 -4.59 25.18
C THR A 279 5.26 -4.18 25.42
N LEU A 280 5.08 -2.96 25.91
CA LEU A 280 3.79 -2.29 26.06
C LEU A 280 3.46 -1.41 24.85
N ARG A 281 4.32 -1.38 23.83
CA ARG A 281 4.16 -0.55 22.64
C ARG A 281 3.48 -1.33 21.53
N GLY A 282 2.39 -0.80 20.99
CA GLY A 282 1.73 -1.33 19.81
C GLY A 282 1.82 -0.44 18.58
N LEU A 283 1.15 -0.92 17.55
CA LEU A 283 0.83 -0.19 16.34
C LEU A 283 -0.69 -0.03 16.30
N VAL A 284 -1.16 1.19 16.04
CA VAL A 284 -2.60 1.47 15.93
C VAL A 284 -3.06 1.05 14.55
N CYS A 285 -3.87 -0.01 14.49
CA CYS A 285 -4.40 -0.54 13.25
C CYS A 285 -5.83 -0.02 13.04
N SER A 286 -6.09 0.54 11.85
CA SER A 286 -7.40 0.99 11.39
C SER A 286 -7.77 0.30 10.06
N ALA A 287 -9.04 0.31 9.70
CA ALA A 287 -9.45 -0.10 8.36
C ALA A 287 -8.78 0.81 7.31
N LEU A 288 -8.18 0.21 6.27
CA LEU A 288 -7.58 1.00 5.20
C LEU A 288 -8.68 1.43 4.21
N LYS A 289 -8.88 2.74 4.12
CA LYS A 289 -9.84 3.38 3.22
C LYS A 289 -9.06 4.21 2.21
N ASP A 290 -9.33 4.02 0.91
CA ASP A 290 -8.86 4.93 -0.13
C ASP A 290 -10.03 5.82 -0.54
N GLY A 291 -10.03 7.02 0.04
CA GLY A 291 -11.19 7.89 0.15
C GLY A 291 -12.35 7.19 0.83
N ASP A 292 -13.10 6.46 0.03
CA ASP A 292 -14.46 6.04 0.30
C ASP A 292 -14.68 4.54 0.09
N GLU A 293 -13.73 3.85 -0.54
CA GLU A 293 -13.74 2.41 -0.73
C GLU A 293 -12.89 1.75 0.38
N VAL A 294 -13.50 0.80 1.09
CA VAL A 294 -12.77 0.01 2.10
C VAL A 294 -11.95 -1.05 1.38
N ILE A 295 -10.67 -0.77 1.16
CA ILE A 295 -9.73 -1.70 0.51
C ILE A 295 -9.51 -2.92 1.41
N SER A 296 -9.36 -2.68 2.72
CA SER A 296 -9.16 -3.74 3.71
C SER A 296 -9.89 -3.40 5.00
N SER A 297 -10.76 -4.31 5.44
CA SER A 297 -11.49 -4.17 6.70
C SER A 297 -10.56 -4.25 7.90
N LEU A 298 -11.03 -3.75 9.04
CA LEU A 298 -10.26 -3.82 10.29
C LEU A 298 -10.01 -5.29 10.67
N SER A 299 -11.05 -6.13 10.58
CA SER A 299 -11.00 -7.59 10.81
C SER A 299 -9.92 -8.31 9.99
N GLU A 300 -9.76 -7.99 8.70
CA GLU A 300 -8.72 -8.62 7.86
C GLU A 300 -7.30 -8.28 8.34
N ARG A 301 -7.08 -7.06 8.84
CA ARG A 301 -5.76 -6.58 9.27
C ARG A 301 -5.36 -7.08 10.67
N ILE A 302 -6.31 -7.14 11.58
CA ILE A 302 -6.06 -7.57 12.98
C ILE A 302 -6.05 -9.09 13.15
N LEU A 303 -6.54 -9.86 12.17
CA LEU A 303 -6.64 -11.31 12.28
C LEU A 303 -5.28 -11.98 12.54
N GLY A 304 -5.23 -12.81 13.59
CA GLY A 304 -4.01 -13.52 14.00
C GLY A 304 -2.92 -12.62 14.55
N ARG A 305 -3.26 -11.39 14.97
CA ARG A 305 -2.41 -10.50 15.77
C ARG A 305 -2.77 -10.61 17.24
N VAL A 306 -1.95 -10.01 18.10
CA VAL A 306 -2.15 -9.98 19.55
C VAL A 306 -2.47 -8.55 19.97
N SER A 307 -3.49 -8.37 20.82
CA SER A 307 -3.86 -7.06 21.35
C SER A 307 -2.84 -6.58 22.39
N VAL A 308 -2.57 -5.26 22.43
CA VAL A 308 -1.78 -4.65 23.53
C VAL A 308 -2.67 -4.37 24.73
N HIS A 309 -3.89 -3.89 24.48
CA HIS A 309 -4.84 -3.48 25.50
C HIS A 309 -6.09 -4.36 25.48
N ASP A 310 -6.84 -4.32 26.58
CA ASP A 310 -8.16 -4.93 26.67
C ASP A 310 -9.11 -4.23 25.69
N ILE A 311 -9.72 -5.01 24.79
CA ILE A 311 -10.68 -4.49 23.80
C ILE A 311 -12.07 -4.68 24.36
N ILE A 312 -12.75 -3.57 24.64
CA ILE A 312 -14.09 -3.55 25.23
C ILE A 312 -15.06 -2.97 24.20
N ASN A 313 -16.21 -3.61 24.03
CA ASN A 313 -17.27 -3.06 23.18
C ASN A 313 -17.85 -1.78 23.82
N PRO A 314 -17.77 -0.61 23.16
CA PRO A 314 -18.22 0.66 23.75
C PRO A 314 -19.71 0.69 24.11
N SER A 315 -20.55 -0.01 23.34
CA SER A 315 -22.01 0.01 23.52
C SER A 315 -22.49 -0.93 24.63
N THR A 316 -21.80 -2.05 24.83
CA THR A 316 -22.24 -3.11 25.77
C THR A 316 -21.39 -3.22 27.02
N GLY A 317 -20.18 -2.64 27.03
CA GLY A 317 -19.22 -2.79 28.12
C GLY A 317 -18.63 -4.20 28.25
N LYS A 318 -18.93 -5.10 27.30
CA LYS A 318 -18.41 -6.47 27.28
C LYS A 318 -16.95 -6.48 26.82
N LEU A 319 -16.09 -7.15 27.57
CA LEU A 319 -14.73 -7.46 27.17
C LEU A 319 -14.76 -8.45 25.99
N ILE A 320 -14.19 -8.05 24.85
CA ILE A 320 -14.08 -8.88 23.65
C ILE A 320 -12.77 -9.70 23.71
N VAL A 321 -11.64 -9.04 24.04
CA VAL A 321 -10.30 -9.63 24.06
C VAL A 321 -9.51 -9.06 25.22
N ALA A 322 -8.82 -9.90 25.98
CA ALA A 322 -7.89 -9.43 27.00
C ALA A 322 -6.52 -9.06 26.40
N SER A 323 -5.79 -8.19 27.09
CA SER A 323 -4.42 -7.80 26.74
C SER A 323 -3.51 -9.02 26.59
N GLY A 324 -2.79 -9.11 25.47
CA GLY A 324 -1.85 -10.18 25.20
C GLY A 324 -2.46 -11.48 24.67
N GLU A 325 -3.75 -11.50 24.35
CA GLU A 325 -4.44 -12.61 23.69
C GLU A 325 -4.46 -12.47 22.16
N GLU A 326 -4.55 -13.61 21.47
CA GLU A 326 -4.65 -13.69 20.01
C GLU A 326 -6.06 -13.31 19.54
N ILE A 327 -6.12 -12.45 18.53
CA ILE A 327 -7.34 -12.07 17.82
C ILE A 327 -7.68 -13.17 16.80
N THR A 328 -8.61 -14.04 17.17
CA THR A 328 -9.14 -15.13 16.32
C THR A 328 -10.29 -14.66 15.44
N GLU A 329 -10.74 -15.47 14.48
CA GLU A 329 -11.82 -15.10 13.55
C GLU A 329 -13.14 -14.68 14.23
N PRO A 330 -13.66 -15.39 15.25
CA PRO A 330 -14.89 -14.97 15.94
C PRO A 330 -14.73 -13.62 16.64
N ILE A 331 -13.56 -13.41 17.25
CA ILE A 331 -13.19 -12.17 17.91
C ILE A 331 -13.12 -11.03 16.90
N ALA A 332 -12.44 -11.24 15.76
CA ALA A 332 -12.31 -10.23 14.72
C ALA A 332 -13.68 -9.84 14.12
N ALA A 333 -14.59 -10.81 13.97
CA ALA A 333 -15.97 -10.54 13.55
C ALA A 333 -16.76 -9.76 14.61
N GLU A 334 -16.57 -10.05 15.90
CA GLU A 334 -17.18 -9.29 17.00
C GLU A 334 -16.65 -7.85 17.07
N ILE A 335 -15.35 -7.63 16.79
CA ILE A 335 -14.75 -6.29 16.70
C ILE A 335 -15.32 -5.52 15.51
N GLU A 336 -15.45 -6.13 14.33
CA GLU A 336 -16.03 -5.49 13.15
C GLU A 336 -17.51 -5.13 13.32
N ALA A 337 -18.27 -5.95 14.07
CA ALA A 337 -19.67 -5.68 14.40
C ALA A 337 -19.83 -4.59 15.49
N SER A 338 -18.74 -4.27 16.19
CA SER A 338 -18.70 -3.23 17.22
C SER A 338 -18.34 -1.87 16.59
N PRO A 339 -18.72 -0.73 17.18
CA PRO A 339 -18.36 0.60 16.67
C PRO A 339 -16.88 0.96 16.93
N ILE A 340 -15.97 -0.02 16.89
CA ILE A 340 -14.53 0.16 17.13
C ILE A 340 -13.86 0.46 15.79
N GLU A 341 -13.23 1.62 15.67
CA GLU A 341 -12.58 2.05 14.42
C GLU A 341 -11.10 1.69 14.36
N SER A 342 -10.44 1.60 15.51
CA SER A 342 -9.03 1.29 15.60
C SER A 342 -8.71 0.40 16.80
N VAL A 343 -7.68 -0.44 16.63
CA VAL A 343 -7.21 -1.36 17.66
C VAL A 343 -5.69 -1.28 17.72
N GLU A 344 -5.13 -1.15 18.93
CA GLU A 344 -3.70 -1.22 19.14
C GLU A 344 -3.22 -2.67 19.24
N ILE A 345 -2.43 -3.09 18.25
CA ILE A 345 -1.92 -4.45 18.11
C ILE A 345 -0.41 -4.51 18.36
N ARG A 346 0.08 -5.66 18.82
CA ARG A 346 1.51 -5.93 18.86
C ARG A 346 2.02 -6.16 17.44
N SER A 347 3.16 -5.56 17.14
CA SER A 347 3.82 -5.64 15.84
C SER A 347 5.26 -6.12 15.99
N VAL A 348 5.81 -6.67 14.91
CA VAL A 348 7.23 -6.99 14.81
C VAL A 348 8.09 -5.74 14.92
N LEU A 349 7.56 -4.57 14.51
CA LEU A 349 8.25 -3.27 14.55
C LEU A 349 8.51 -2.77 15.98
N THR A 350 7.59 -3.02 16.90
CA THR A 350 7.66 -2.55 18.31
C THR A 350 8.26 -3.59 19.27
N CYS A 351 8.68 -4.73 18.74
CA CYS A 351 9.18 -5.84 19.54
C CYS A 351 10.60 -5.58 20.06
N GLU A 352 10.76 -5.66 21.39
CA GLU A 352 12.00 -5.37 22.11
C GLU A 352 12.87 -6.61 22.37
N SER A 353 12.61 -7.72 21.67
CA SER A 353 13.43 -8.94 21.81
C SER A 353 14.88 -8.70 21.39
N ARG A 354 15.83 -9.22 22.17
CA ARG A 354 17.28 -9.04 21.93
C ARG A 354 17.81 -9.81 20.73
N HIS A 355 17.21 -10.97 20.44
CA HIS A 355 17.58 -11.79 19.30
C HIS A 355 16.29 -12.21 18.59
N GLY A 356 16.19 -11.97 17.30
CA GLY A 356 14.98 -12.30 16.54
C GLY A 356 13.75 -11.51 16.99
N VAL A 357 12.61 -12.20 17.13
CA VAL A 357 11.29 -11.65 17.44
C VAL A 357 10.59 -12.56 18.45
N CYS A 358 9.71 -12.03 19.29
CA CYS A 358 8.88 -12.85 20.17
C CYS A 358 7.61 -13.35 19.47
N GLN A 359 7.08 -14.47 19.96
CA GLN A 359 5.87 -15.11 19.45
C GLN A 359 4.65 -14.17 19.45
N LYS A 360 4.42 -13.42 20.54
CA LYS A 360 3.25 -12.52 20.64
C LYS A 360 3.32 -11.31 19.71
N CYS A 361 4.51 -10.76 19.42
CA CYS A 361 4.63 -9.64 18.49
C CYS A 361 4.43 -10.04 17.02
N TYR A 362 4.72 -11.29 16.67
CA TYR A 362 4.46 -11.82 15.33
C TYR A 362 3.02 -12.35 15.18
N GLY A 363 2.52 -13.01 16.22
CA GLY A 363 1.19 -13.61 16.29
C GLY A 363 1.10 -14.97 15.60
N ARG A 364 0.02 -15.18 14.85
CA ARG A 364 -0.31 -16.44 14.17
C ARG A 364 0.58 -16.70 12.95
N ASN A 365 1.04 -17.93 12.79
CA ASN A 365 1.53 -18.43 11.51
C ASN A 365 0.34 -18.66 10.57
N LEU A 366 0.34 -17.97 9.44
CA LEU A 366 -0.73 -18.02 8.44
C LEU A 366 -0.80 -19.36 7.69
N ALA A 367 0.30 -20.12 7.61
CA ALA A 367 0.33 -21.42 6.94
C ALA A 367 -0.31 -22.53 7.78
N THR A 368 -0.05 -22.53 9.09
CA THR A 368 -0.54 -23.58 10.01
C THR A 368 -1.78 -23.17 10.79
N SER A 369 -2.15 -21.88 10.73
CA SER A 369 -3.28 -21.33 11.48
C SER A 369 -3.14 -21.52 13.00
N ARG A 370 -1.90 -21.54 13.51
CA ARG A 370 -1.57 -21.61 14.95
C ARG A 370 -0.61 -20.49 15.30
N MET A 371 -0.51 -20.14 16.58
CA MET A 371 0.55 -19.24 17.05
C MET A 371 1.92 -19.76 16.63
N VAL A 372 2.81 -18.85 16.20
CA VAL A 372 4.16 -19.23 15.77
C VAL A 372 4.92 -19.94 16.88
N GLN A 373 5.79 -20.87 16.50
CA GLN A 373 6.58 -21.65 17.45
C GLN A 373 8.00 -21.09 17.58
N LYS A 374 8.65 -21.35 18.72
CA LYS A 374 10.08 -21.05 18.88
C LYS A 374 10.89 -21.78 17.82
N GLY A 375 11.86 -21.07 17.25
CA GLY A 375 12.72 -21.56 16.17
C GLY A 375 12.15 -21.32 14.77
N GLU A 376 10.92 -20.83 14.64
CA GLU A 376 10.33 -20.59 13.33
C GLU A 376 11.05 -19.44 12.59
N ALA A 377 11.46 -19.70 11.34
CA ALA A 377 12.26 -18.79 10.52
C ALA A 377 11.39 -17.73 9.80
N VAL A 378 10.74 -16.87 10.60
CA VAL A 378 9.78 -15.88 10.11
C VAL A 378 10.36 -14.88 9.11
N GLY A 379 11.66 -14.59 9.19
CA GLY A 379 12.37 -13.74 8.23
C GLY A 379 12.38 -14.30 6.82
N VAL A 380 12.78 -15.57 6.68
CA VAL A 380 12.81 -16.25 5.37
C VAL A 380 11.39 -16.39 4.81
N ILE A 381 10.42 -16.74 5.65
CA ILE A 381 9.01 -16.81 5.25
C ILE A 381 8.54 -15.45 4.73
N ALA A 382 8.81 -14.36 5.46
CA ALA A 382 8.44 -13.01 5.02
C ALA A 382 9.08 -12.62 3.69
N ALA A 383 10.38 -12.88 3.51
CA ALA A 383 11.06 -12.59 2.26
C ALA A 383 10.47 -13.36 1.06
N GLN A 384 10.12 -14.64 1.25
CA GLN A 384 9.50 -15.46 0.22
C GLN A 384 8.06 -15.03 -0.09
N SER A 385 7.27 -14.72 0.94
CA SER A 385 5.90 -14.24 0.80
C SER A 385 5.79 -12.90 0.08
N ILE A 386 6.85 -12.09 0.08
CA ILE A 386 6.95 -10.86 -0.71
C ILE A 386 7.53 -11.15 -2.09
N GLY A 387 8.62 -11.92 -2.15
CA GLY A 387 9.39 -12.15 -3.38
C GLY A 387 8.70 -13.02 -4.43
N GLU A 388 8.05 -14.12 -4.03
CA GLU A 388 7.36 -15.02 -4.98
C GLU A 388 6.20 -14.30 -5.70
N PRO A 389 5.28 -13.61 -5.00
CA PRO A 389 4.28 -12.81 -5.70
C PRO A 389 4.86 -11.63 -6.45
N GLY A 390 6.04 -11.13 -6.06
CA GLY A 390 6.77 -10.11 -6.81
C GLY A 390 7.09 -10.52 -8.26
N THR A 391 7.32 -11.82 -8.51
CA THR A 391 7.44 -12.36 -9.88
C THR A 391 6.08 -12.37 -10.60
N GLN A 392 4.98 -12.54 -9.88
CA GLN A 392 3.64 -12.50 -10.45
C GLN A 392 3.21 -11.09 -10.83
N LEU A 393 3.66 -10.05 -10.10
CA LEU A 393 3.39 -8.64 -10.45
C LEU A 393 3.89 -8.32 -11.87
N THR A 394 5.05 -8.87 -12.24
CA THR A 394 5.68 -8.63 -13.54
C THR A 394 5.09 -9.50 -14.64
N LEU A 395 4.59 -10.69 -14.30
CA LEU A 395 3.89 -11.60 -15.21
C LEU A 395 2.44 -11.18 -15.48
N ARG A 396 1.68 -10.71 -14.48
CA ARG A 396 0.27 -10.30 -14.65
C ARG A 396 0.12 -9.01 -15.43
N THR A 397 1.15 -8.17 -15.46
CA THR A 397 1.20 -7.03 -16.40
C THR A 397 1.06 -7.47 -17.86
N PHE A 398 1.29 -8.74 -18.20
CA PHE A 398 1.07 -9.30 -19.53
C PHE A 398 -0.41 -9.31 -19.96
N HIS A 399 -1.33 -9.64 -19.03
CA HIS A 399 -2.76 -9.77 -19.36
C HIS A 399 -3.46 -8.41 -19.44
N ALA A 400 -2.99 -7.43 -18.66
CA ALA A 400 -3.45 -6.05 -18.72
C ALA A 400 -2.67 -5.20 -19.74
N GLY A 401 -1.40 -5.50 -20.02
CA GLY A 401 -0.49 -4.67 -20.82
C GLY A 401 -0.81 -4.58 -22.31
N GLY A 402 -1.85 -5.28 -22.78
CA GLY A 402 -2.43 -5.09 -24.10
C GLY A 402 -3.59 -4.09 -24.14
N ILE A 403 -4.28 -3.85 -23.02
CA ILE A 403 -5.48 -3.01 -22.93
C ILE A 403 -5.21 -1.89 -21.93
N ALA A 404 -5.15 -0.65 -22.40
CA ALA A 404 -5.09 0.50 -21.50
C ALA A 404 -6.50 0.77 -20.95
N SER A 405 -6.74 0.47 -19.68
CA SER A 405 -7.95 0.90 -18.97
C SER A 405 -7.56 2.02 -18.00
N ASN A 406 -7.89 3.26 -18.34
CA ASN A 406 -7.79 4.36 -17.40
C ASN A 406 -8.93 4.21 -16.37
N ALA A 407 -8.59 4.22 -15.08
CA ALA A 407 -9.61 4.34 -14.04
C ALA A 407 -10.25 5.73 -14.15
N ALA A 408 -11.58 5.78 -14.26
CA ALA A 408 -12.31 7.04 -14.34
C ALA A 408 -12.01 7.90 -13.10
N ALA A 409 -11.52 9.12 -13.32
CA ALA A 409 -11.22 10.04 -12.23
C ALA A 409 -12.53 10.53 -11.60
N ASN A 410 -12.77 10.16 -10.34
CA ASN A 410 -13.92 10.67 -9.58
C ASN A 410 -13.74 12.17 -9.31
N ALA A 411 -14.55 13.00 -9.96
CA ALA A 411 -14.45 14.46 -9.93
C ALA A 411 -15.46 15.15 -8.99
N THR A 412 -16.15 14.37 -8.16
CA THR A 412 -17.26 14.84 -7.31
C THR A 412 -17.21 14.22 -5.92
N ILE A 413 -17.58 14.99 -4.90
CA ILE A 413 -17.85 14.51 -3.54
C ILE A 413 -19.37 14.40 -3.36
N LEU A 414 -19.84 13.21 -2.98
CA LEU A 414 -21.25 12.91 -2.75
C LEU A 414 -21.48 12.51 -1.28
N ALA A 415 -22.57 12.96 -0.68
CA ALA A 415 -22.99 12.53 0.65
C ALA A 415 -23.40 11.05 0.63
N LYS A 416 -22.83 10.23 1.52
CA LYS A 416 -23.07 8.78 1.54
C LYS A 416 -24.13 8.31 2.55
N SER A 417 -24.39 9.14 3.53
CA SER A 417 -25.34 8.92 4.62
C SER A 417 -25.94 10.26 5.00
N ASP A 418 -27.08 10.20 5.69
CA ASP A 418 -27.70 11.41 6.23
C ASP A 418 -26.82 11.93 7.37
N CYS A 419 -26.25 13.13 7.19
CA CYS A 419 -25.27 13.68 8.13
C CYS A 419 -25.23 15.22 8.06
N ARG A 420 -24.59 15.81 9.08
CA ARG A 420 -24.27 17.24 9.12
C ARG A 420 -22.85 17.44 8.63
N LEU A 421 -22.64 18.44 7.77
CA LEU A 421 -21.30 18.80 7.31
C LEU A 421 -20.65 19.83 8.24
N GLU A 422 -19.38 19.62 8.57
CA GLU A 422 -18.53 20.58 9.26
C GLU A 422 -17.27 20.80 8.43
N PHE A 423 -17.01 22.04 8.02
CA PHE A 423 -15.81 22.37 7.26
C PHE A 423 -14.72 22.96 8.18
N GLU A 424 -13.50 22.45 8.05
CA GLU A 424 -12.30 23.08 8.63
C GLU A 424 -11.57 23.92 7.58
N GLU A 425 -11.09 25.09 7.99
CA GLU A 425 -10.29 26.02 7.17
C GLU A 425 -10.89 26.40 5.80
N LEU A 426 -12.22 26.43 5.71
CA LEU A 426 -12.94 26.79 4.50
C LEU A 426 -12.88 28.30 4.21
N ARG A 427 -12.25 28.65 3.09
CA ARG A 427 -12.35 29.98 2.47
C ARG A 427 -13.04 29.84 1.11
N THR A 428 -14.11 30.59 0.90
CA THR A 428 -14.89 30.54 -0.35
C THR A 428 -15.11 31.93 -0.93
N VAL A 429 -15.25 31.98 -2.25
CA VAL A 429 -15.65 33.16 -3.01
C VAL A 429 -16.92 32.85 -3.77
N GLU A 430 -17.87 33.79 -3.80
CA GLU A 430 -19.09 33.64 -4.57
C GLU A 430 -18.82 33.94 -6.05
N SER A 431 -19.21 33.01 -6.93
CA SER A 431 -19.10 33.16 -8.37
C SER A 431 -20.36 32.64 -9.07
N THR A 432 -20.45 32.85 -10.38
CA THR A 432 -21.57 32.37 -11.20
C THR A 432 -21.05 31.32 -12.17
N ASN A 433 -21.66 30.13 -12.17
CA ASN A 433 -21.33 29.07 -13.12
C ASN A 433 -21.78 29.41 -14.55
N ASP A 434 -21.29 28.65 -15.54
CA ASP A 434 -21.66 28.78 -16.97
C ASP A 434 -23.18 28.63 -17.23
N GLU A 435 -23.92 28.03 -16.30
CA GLU A 435 -25.39 27.87 -16.34
C GLU A 435 -26.17 29.00 -15.62
N GLY A 436 -25.48 30.01 -15.09
CA GLY A 436 -26.10 31.16 -14.41
C GLY A 436 -26.49 30.93 -12.94
N GLN A 437 -26.11 29.81 -12.33
CA GLN A 437 -26.32 29.53 -10.90
C GLN A 437 -25.21 30.13 -10.03
N ALA A 438 -25.57 30.66 -8.86
CA ALA A 438 -24.61 31.15 -7.87
C ALA A 438 -23.95 29.96 -7.16
N VAL A 439 -22.64 29.82 -7.32
CA VAL A 439 -21.85 28.71 -6.78
C VAL A 439 -20.68 29.27 -5.98
N LYS A 440 -20.35 28.62 -4.87
CA LYS A 440 -19.21 29.00 -4.04
C LYS A 440 -17.97 28.27 -4.54
N ILE A 441 -16.91 28.99 -4.86
CA ILE A 441 -15.63 28.40 -5.27
C ILE A 441 -14.71 28.36 -4.05
N VAL A 442 -14.12 27.20 -3.79
CA VAL A 442 -13.19 26.99 -2.67
C VAL A 442 -11.82 27.58 -3.02
N VAL A 443 -11.34 28.48 -2.16
CA VAL A 443 -10.03 29.14 -2.30
C VAL A 443 -9.06 28.76 -1.18
N GLY A 444 -9.54 28.09 -0.14
CA GLY A 444 -8.69 27.40 0.82
C GLY A 444 -8.05 26.16 0.20
N ARG A 445 -6.72 25.98 0.37
CA ARG A 445 -6.00 24.79 -0.11
C ARG A 445 -6.00 23.62 0.88
N LEU A 446 -6.30 23.90 2.14
CA LEU A 446 -6.37 22.93 3.25
C LEU A 446 -7.81 22.70 3.73
N ALA A 447 -8.81 23.07 2.91
CA ALA A 447 -10.21 22.90 3.28
C ALA A 447 -10.55 21.40 3.42
N GLU A 448 -11.06 21.02 4.58
CA GLU A 448 -11.48 19.65 4.88
C GLU A 448 -12.98 19.65 5.23
N VAL A 449 -13.74 18.69 4.70
CA VAL A 449 -15.14 18.48 5.06
C VAL A 449 -15.29 17.23 5.92
N ARG A 450 -15.84 17.40 7.11
CA ARG A 450 -16.21 16.33 8.05
C ARG A 450 -17.70 16.03 7.96
N PHE A 451 -18.01 14.76 7.84
CA PHE A 451 -19.37 14.24 7.83
C PHE A 451 -19.70 13.77 9.23
N VAL A 452 -20.54 14.49 9.96
CA VAL A 452 -20.85 14.21 11.36
C VAL A 452 -22.24 13.59 11.47
N ASP A 453 -22.33 12.46 12.17
CA ASP A 453 -23.61 11.88 12.54
C ASP A 453 -24.31 12.77 13.58
N GLU A 454 -25.53 13.19 13.28
CA GLU A 454 -26.30 14.11 14.10
C GLU A 454 -26.73 13.51 15.44
N HIS A 455 -26.85 12.18 15.53
CA HIS A 455 -27.27 11.50 16.76
C HIS A 455 -26.13 11.24 17.74
N THR A 456 -24.93 10.94 17.21
CA THR A 456 -23.79 10.51 18.02
C THR A 456 -22.71 11.58 18.16
N GLY A 457 -22.71 12.60 17.29
CA GLY A 457 -21.64 13.61 17.21
C GLY A 457 -20.31 13.03 16.73
N ILE A 458 -20.31 11.79 16.22
CA ILE A 458 -19.13 11.11 15.70
C ILE A 458 -18.91 11.54 14.25
N VAL A 459 -17.65 11.83 13.92
CA VAL A 459 -17.22 12.09 12.54
C VAL A 459 -17.21 10.75 11.79
N LEU A 460 -18.15 10.55 10.87
CA LEU A 460 -18.29 9.35 10.04
C LEU A 460 -17.18 9.25 8.98
N SER A 461 -16.85 10.37 8.35
CA SER A 461 -15.80 10.47 7.34
C SER A 461 -15.28 11.90 7.27
N SER A 462 -14.07 12.03 6.74
CA SER A 462 -13.45 13.33 6.49
C SER A 462 -12.84 13.30 5.09
N GLN A 463 -13.03 14.35 4.30
CA GLN A 463 -12.54 14.44 2.94
C GLN A 463 -11.93 15.82 2.67
N ASN A 464 -10.79 15.85 1.98
CA ASN A 464 -10.19 17.11 1.56
C ASN A 464 -10.93 17.66 0.35
N VAL A 465 -11.29 18.96 0.40
CA VAL A 465 -11.96 19.66 -0.69
C VAL A 465 -10.88 20.38 -1.53
N PRO A 466 -10.67 19.98 -2.79
CA PRO A 466 -9.61 20.59 -3.60
C PRO A 466 -9.83 22.09 -3.83
N TYR A 467 -8.73 22.84 -3.89
CA TYR A 467 -8.75 24.23 -4.33
C TYR A 467 -9.36 24.37 -5.74
N GLY A 468 -10.22 25.39 -5.91
CA GLY A 468 -10.95 25.64 -7.15
C GLY A 468 -12.19 24.76 -7.33
N SER A 469 -12.54 23.93 -6.34
CA SER A 469 -13.78 23.15 -6.39
C SER A 469 -15.01 24.05 -6.25
N GLN A 470 -16.04 23.73 -7.02
CA GLN A 470 -17.38 24.29 -6.91
C GLN A 470 -18.13 23.58 -5.78
N LEU A 471 -18.59 24.35 -4.81
CA LEU A 471 -19.25 23.90 -3.59
C LEU A 471 -20.75 24.25 -3.66
N TYR A 472 -21.60 23.25 -3.45
CA TYR A 472 -23.06 23.36 -3.58
C TYR A 472 -23.81 23.47 -2.24
N VAL A 473 -23.12 23.19 -1.13
CA VAL A 473 -23.67 23.14 0.24
C VAL A 473 -22.84 24.03 1.17
N SER A 474 -23.44 24.56 2.24
CA SER A 474 -22.74 25.44 3.19
C SER A 474 -22.33 24.71 4.48
N ASP A 475 -21.48 25.34 5.28
CA ASP A 475 -21.06 24.81 6.58
C ASP A 475 -22.23 24.66 7.56
N GLY A 476 -22.32 23.50 8.21
CA GLY A 476 -23.42 23.14 9.11
C GLY A 476 -24.69 22.61 8.42
N ASP A 477 -24.73 22.53 7.08
CA ASP A 477 -25.91 22.03 6.36
C ASP A 477 -26.13 20.53 6.59
N ARG A 478 -27.41 20.13 6.59
CA ARG A 478 -27.83 18.73 6.64
C ARG A 478 -27.99 18.21 5.22
N VAL A 479 -27.22 17.18 4.89
CA VAL A 479 -27.24 16.52 3.57
C VAL A 479 -27.84 15.13 3.67
N LYS A 480 -28.57 14.74 2.63
CA LYS A 480 -29.08 13.37 2.49
C LYS A 480 -28.11 12.53 1.67
N LYS A 481 -28.22 11.21 1.85
CA LYS A 481 -27.51 10.26 0.98
C LYS A 481 -27.79 10.55 -0.51
N GLY A 482 -26.72 10.87 -1.25
CA GLY A 482 -26.71 11.14 -2.68
C GLY A 482 -26.50 12.61 -3.05
N ASP A 483 -26.56 13.54 -2.09
CA ASP A 483 -26.42 14.97 -2.38
C ASP A 483 -24.99 15.33 -2.80
N MET A 484 -24.87 16.18 -3.82
CA MET A 484 -23.58 16.65 -4.32
C MET A 484 -23.04 17.79 -3.46
N ILE A 485 -21.85 17.61 -2.91
CA ILE A 485 -21.21 18.56 -2.00
C ILE A 485 -20.25 19.45 -2.77
N ALA A 486 -19.34 18.84 -3.53
CA ALA A 486 -18.35 19.55 -4.31
C ALA A 486 -18.08 18.87 -5.66
N LYS A 487 -17.75 19.67 -6.67
CA LYS A 487 -17.36 19.23 -8.03
C LYS A 487 -16.15 20.02 -8.50
N TRP A 488 -15.22 19.37 -9.21
CA TRP A 488 -14.07 20.04 -9.83
C TRP A 488 -13.72 19.42 -11.18
N ASP A 489 -12.76 20.02 -11.89
CA ASP A 489 -12.20 19.46 -13.10
C ASP A 489 -11.14 18.39 -12.74
N PRO A 490 -11.32 17.11 -13.09
CA PRO A 490 -10.37 16.06 -12.75
C PRO A 490 -9.04 16.18 -13.49
N PHE A 491 -9.03 16.80 -14.67
CA PHE A 491 -7.87 16.89 -15.56
C PHE A 491 -7.02 18.12 -15.31
N ASN A 492 -7.58 19.17 -14.68
CA ASN A 492 -6.87 20.43 -14.49
C ASN A 492 -6.90 20.90 -13.03
N ALA A 493 -5.74 21.23 -12.48
CA ALA A 493 -5.64 22.07 -11.29
C ALA A 493 -5.75 23.53 -11.74
N VAL A 494 -6.67 24.28 -11.16
CA VAL A 494 -6.90 25.68 -11.52
C VAL A 494 -6.25 26.61 -10.49
N ILE A 495 -5.84 27.81 -10.90
CA ILE A 495 -5.61 28.95 -9.98
C ILE A 495 -6.73 29.95 -10.22
N VAL A 496 -7.49 30.27 -9.16
CA VAL A 496 -8.61 31.21 -9.19
C VAL A 496 -8.27 32.49 -8.45
N THR A 497 -8.83 33.61 -8.90
CA THR A 497 -8.68 34.89 -8.20
C THR A 497 -9.64 35.01 -7.00
N GLU A 498 -9.17 35.56 -5.88
CA GLU A 498 -10.03 35.92 -4.73
C GLU A 498 -10.75 37.26 -4.88
N ASN A 499 -10.19 38.19 -5.65
CA ASN A 499 -10.65 39.57 -5.74
C ASN A 499 -10.95 39.94 -7.19
N ALA A 500 -11.97 40.76 -7.40
CA ALA A 500 -12.20 41.40 -8.69
C ALA A 500 -11.15 42.50 -8.90
N GLY A 501 -10.70 42.68 -10.14
CA GLY A 501 -9.69 43.69 -10.45
C GLY A 501 -9.18 43.57 -11.89
N THR A 502 -8.18 44.38 -12.21
CA THR A 502 -7.52 44.37 -13.53
C THR A 502 -6.21 43.61 -13.44
N ILE A 503 -5.99 42.68 -14.38
CA ILE A 503 -4.77 41.87 -14.44
C ILE A 503 -3.60 42.70 -14.99
N ARG A 504 -2.43 42.58 -14.35
CA ARG A 504 -1.14 43.02 -14.89
C ARG A 504 -0.13 41.89 -14.80
N PHE A 505 0.47 41.54 -15.93
CA PHE A 505 1.54 40.55 -15.97
C PHE A 505 2.90 41.17 -15.65
N GLU A 506 3.66 40.48 -14.80
CA GLU A 506 5.07 40.73 -14.53
C GLU A 506 5.90 39.55 -15.05
N SER A 507 6.92 39.85 -15.86
CA SER A 507 7.84 38.84 -16.42
C SER A 507 7.14 37.72 -17.22
N VAL A 508 5.98 37.98 -17.85
CA VAL A 508 5.32 37.06 -18.79
C VAL A 508 5.67 37.49 -20.21
N VAL A 509 6.78 36.97 -20.74
CA VAL A 509 7.35 37.28 -22.06
C VAL A 509 7.44 36.01 -22.93
N GLU A 510 7.01 36.14 -24.18
CA GLU A 510 7.01 35.09 -25.19
C GLU A 510 8.44 34.61 -25.52
N GLY A 511 8.62 33.29 -25.58
CA GLY A 511 9.89 32.61 -25.89
C GLY A 511 10.88 32.53 -24.72
N ILE A 512 10.65 33.27 -23.63
CA ILE A 512 11.48 33.24 -22.41
C ILE A 512 10.74 32.56 -21.27
N THR A 513 9.52 32.98 -20.97
CA THR A 513 8.74 32.51 -19.79
C THR A 513 7.46 31.78 -20.17
N TYR A 514 6.92 32.03 -21.37
CA TYR A 514 5.87 31.20 -21.95
C TYR A 514 6.19 30.96 -23.43
N ARG A 515 5.79 29.80 -23.93
CA ARG A 515 5.76 29.50 -25.37
C ARG A 515 4.32 29.62 -25.85
N VAL A 516 4.15 30.17 -27.04
CA VAL A 516 2.89 30.05 -27.76
C VAL A 516 2.97 28.77 -28.56
N GLU A 517 2.16 27.77 -28.20
CA GLU A 517 1.87 26.68 -29.11
C GLU A 517 0.70 27.11 -29.97
N GLU A 518 0.99 27.34 -31.25
CA GLU A 518 0.00 27.59 -32.28
C GLU A 518 -0.32 26.24 -32.90
N ASP A 519 -1.56 25.81 -32.77
CA ASP A 519 -2.03 24.58 -33.40
C ASP A 519 -2.14 24.84 -34.92
N GLU A 520 -1.33 24.12 -35.72
CA GLU A 520 -1.16 24.33 -37.17
C GLU A 520 -2.48 24.22 -37.94
N ALA A 521 -3.50 23.55 -37.39
CA ALA A 521 -4.80 23.37 -38.05
C ALA A 521 -5.82 24.46 -37.69
N THR A 522 -5.80 24.98 -36.47
CA THR A 522 -6.89 25.79 -35.91
C THR A 522 -6.53 27.26 -35.71
N GLY A 523 -5.23 27.57 -35.64
CA GLY A 523 -4.75 28.91 -35.33
C GLY A 523 -5.05 29.36 -33.90
N LEU A 524 -5.56 28.46 -33.04
CA LEU A 524 -5.66 28.70 -31.61
C LEU A 524 -4.26 28.78 -31.02
N ARG A 525 -4.05 29.78 -30.17
CA ARG A 525 -2.78 30.07 -29.52
C ARG A 525 -2.88 29.73 -28.05
N GLU A 526 -2.27 28.64 -27.65
CA GLU A 526 -2.13 28.30 -26.24
C GLU A 526 -0.84 28.91 -25.68
N ARG A 527 -0.97 29.64 -24.58
CA ARG A 527 0.18 30.22 -23.86
C ARG A 527 0.58 29.27 -22.74
N ILE A 528 1.62 28.47 -22.98
CA ILE A 528 2.14 27.48 -22.02
C ILE A 528 3.36 28.07 -21.32
N VAL A 529 3.33 28.10 -19.99
CA VAL A 529 4.46 28.58 -19.18
C VAL A 529 5.64 27.60 -19.30
N ILE A 530 6.82 28.11 -19.67
CA ILE A 530 8.05 27.34 -19.81
C ILE A 530 9.08 27.76 -18.76
N GLU A 531 10.05 26.89 -18.48
CA GLU A 531 11.17 27.25 -17.61
C GLU A 531 12.05 28.29 -18.30
N SER A 532 12.17 29.47 -17.67
CA SER A 532 13.11 30.51 -18.12
C SER A 532 14.55 30.05 -17.95
N LYS A 533 15.38 30.25 -18.98
CA LYS A 533 16.84 30.04 -18.90
C LYS A 533 17.50 30.98 -17.88
N ASP A 534 16.93 32.18 -17.72
CA ASP A 534 17.33 33.16 -16.72
C ASP A 534 16.41 33.01 -15.50
N LYS A 535 16.91 32.36 -14.44
CA LYS A 535 16.21 32.04 -13.17
C LYS A 535 15.78 33.26 -12.33
N VAL A 536 15.78 34.46 -12.93
CA VAL A 536 15.43 35.74 -12.30
C VAL A 536 13.99 36.13 -12.65
N HIS A 537 13.50 35.77 -13.83
CA HIS A 537 12.16 36.12 -14.30
C HIS A 537 11.15 35.02 -13.93
N VAL A 538 10.25 35.33 -13.00
CA VAL A 538 9.14 34.44 -12.62
C VAL A 538 7.85 35.02 -13.18
N PRO A 539 7.14 34.32 -14.07
CA PRO A 539 5.89 34.80 -14.62
C PRO A 539 4.87 34.93 -13.49
N THR A 540 4.46 36.17 -13.22
CA THR A 540 3.58 36.53 -12.11
C THR A 540 2.45 37.40 -12.62
N CYS A 541 1.26 37.20 -12.05
CA CYS A 541 0.05 37.94 -12.36
C CYS A 541 -0.38 38.75 -11.15
N HIS A 542 -0.36 40.06 -11.26
CA HIS A 542 -0.82 41.00 -10.24
C HIS A 542 -2.27 41.39 -10.54
N ILE A 543 -3.09 41.47 -9.50
CA ILE A 543 -4.46 41.99 -9.58
C ILE A 543 -4.45 43.39 -8.98
N LEU A 544 -4.84 44.35 -9.81
CA LEU A 544 -4.89 45.77 -9.47
C LEU A 544 -6.31 46.20 -9.13
N ASP A 545 -6.42 47.05 -8.12
CA ASP A 545 -7.68 47.76 -7.81
C ASP A 545 -7.94 48.90 -8.81
N GLU A 546 -9.12 49.53 -8.73
CA GLU A 546 -9.49 50.70 -9.54
C GLU A 546 -8.50 51.88 -9.40
N ASN A 547 -7.77 51.93 -8.28
CA ASN A 547 -6.74 52.93 -7.97
C ASN A 547 -5.33 52.56 -8.46
N GLY A 548 -5.14 51.39 -9.07
CA GLY A 548 -3.85 50.91 -9.57
C GLY A 548 -2.88 50.39 -8.50
N GLU A 549 -3.35 50.17 -7.27
CA GLU A 549 -2.59 49.48 -6.22
C GLU A 549 -2.74 47.96 -6.35
N GLU A 550 -1.65 47.23 -6.07
CA GLU A 550 -1.61 45.77 -6.12
C GLU A 550 -2.32 45.17 -4.90
N ILE A 551 -3.42 44.46 -5.15
CA ILE A 551 -4.17 43.74 -4.11
C ILE A 551 -3.49 42.41 -3.80
N ARG A 552 -3.11 41.68 -4.86
CA ARG A 552 -2.56 40.33 -4.74
C ARG A 552 -1.79 39.90 -5.98
N SER A 553 -0.87 38.97 -5.79
CA SER A 553 -0.01 38.44 -6.84
C SER A 553 -0.08 36.91 -6.87
N TYR A 554 -0.24 36.35 -8.08
CA TYR A 554 -0.31 34.91 -8.33
C TYR A 554 0.84 34.49 -9.25
N ASN A 555 1.66 33.54 -8.80
CA ASN A 555 2.73 33.00 -9.63
C ASN A 555 2.15 31.97 -10.61
N PHE A 556 2.60 32.02 -11.86
CA PHE A 556 2.25 31.03 -12.87
C PHE A 556 3.26 29.88 -12.86
N PRO A 557 2.85 28.66 -12.46
CA PRO A 557 3.75 27.50 -12.46
C PRO A 557 4.06 27.02 -13.88
N ILE A 558 5.18 26.31 -14.01
CA ILE A 558 5.62 25.67 -15.25
C ILE A 558 4.55 24.69 -15.74
N ASN A 559 4.38 24.59 -17.05
CA ASN A 559 3.36 23.78 -17.74
C ASN A 559 1.91 24.22 -17.46
N GLY A 560 1.69 25.37 -16.83
CA GLY A 560 0.36 25.97 -16.74
C GLY A 560 -0.04 26.64 -18.06
N HIS A 561 -1.28 26.42 -18.48
CA HIS A 561 -1.92 27.06 -19.63
C HIS A 561 -2.61 28.34 -19.16
N ILE A 562 -2.11 29.49 -19.60
CA ILE A 562 -2.66 30.81 -19.24
C ILE A 562 -3.92 31.05 -20.07
N VAL A 563 -5.06 31.28 -19.38
CA VAL A 563 -6.37 31.49 -20.02
C VAL A 563 -6.67 32.99 -20.19
N VAL A 564 -6.07 33.84 -19.36
CA VAL A 564 -6.35 35.28 -19.28
C VAL A 564 -5.34 36.13 -20.05
N GLU A 565 -5.74 37.35 -20.41
CA GLU A 565 -4.89 38.33 -21.09
C GLU A 565 -4.43 39.47 -20.17
N ASP A 566 -3.30 40.10 -20.52
CA ASP A 566 -2.81 41.27 -19.81
C ASP A 566 -3.77 42.46 -19.98
N GLY A 567 -4.14 43.10 -18.87
CA GLY A 567 -5.12 44.20 -18.86
C GLY A 567 -6.59 43.77 -18.84
N GLN A 568 -6.89 42.46 -18.80
CA GLN A 568 -8.26 41.96 -18.67
C GLN A 568 -8.86 42.29 -17.29
N GLN A 569 -10.13 42.70 -17.25
CA GLN A 569 -10.90 42.79 -16.01
C GLN A 569 -11.44 41.40 -15.64
N VAL A 570 -11.15 40.94 -14.43
CA VAL A 570 -11.59 39.64 -13.93
C VAL A 570 -12.49 39.79 -12.71
N LYS A 571 -13.44 38.85 -12.59
CA LYS A 571 -14.31 38.73 -11.42
C LYS A 571 -13.68 37.79 -10.39
N ALA A 572 -14.10 37.93 -9.13
CA ALA A 572 -13.72 36.99 -8.09
C ALA A 572 -14.19 35.56 -8.45
N GLY A 573 -13.31 34.58 -8.30
CA GLY A 573 -13.54 33.18 -8.66
C GLY A 573 -13.16 32.80 -10.10
N GLU A 574 -12.75 33.75 -10.95
CA GLU A 574 -12.36 33.48 -12.34
C GLU A 574 -11.01 32.73 -12.43
N ILE A 575 -10.88 31.82 -13.39
CA ILE A 575 -9.71 30.95 -13.55
C ILE A 575 -8.61 31.72 -14.32
N LEU A 576 -7.45 31.88 -13.69
CA LEU A 576 -6.28 32.55 -14.28
C LEU A 576 -5.43 31.59 -15.12
N ILE A 577 -5.20 30.38 -14.60
CA ILE A 577 -4.36 29.36 -15.22
C ILE A 577 -4.96 27.98 -15.01
N LYS A 578 -4.87 27.12 -16.02
CA LYS A 578 -5.19 25.70 -15.95
C LYS A 578 -3.90 24.91 -16.02
N ILE A 579 -3.66 24.07 -15.03
CA ILE A 579 -2.48 23.22 -14.96
C ILE A 579 -2.96 21.80 -15.21
N PRO A 580 -2.59 21.17 -16.34
CA PRO A 580 -2.93 19.78 -16.58
C PRO A 580 -2.42 18.93 -15.41
N ARG A 581 -3.34 18.35 -14.65
CA ARG A 581 -3.02 17.30 -13.70
C ARG A 581 -2.58 16.12 -14.55
N ALA A 582 -1.40 15.59 -14.26
CA ALA A 582 -1.13 14.22 -14.63
C ALA A 582 -2.17 13.37 -13.90
N VAL A 583 -3.27 12.99 -14.58
CA VAL A 583 -4.36 12.17 -14.04
C VAL A 583 -3.87 10.77 -13.61
N GLY A 584 -2.59 10.48 -13.83
CA GLY A 584 -1.82 9.45 -13.15
C GLY A 584 -1.63 9.64 -11.64
N LYS A 585 -2.52 10.34 -10.91
CA LYS A 585 -2.69 10.14 -9.45
C LYS A 585 -3.36 8.79 -9.11
N ALA A 586 -3.48 7.89 -10.08
CA ALA A 586 -3.29 6.45 -9.86
C ALA A 586 -1.84 6.09 -9.43
N GLY A 587 -1.04 7.09 -9.06
CA GLY A 587 0.09 7.01 -8.17
C GLY A 587 1.36 6.52 -8.84
N ASP A 588 2.48 6.96 -8.28
CA ASP A 588 3.79 6.33 -8.38
C ASP A 588 3.75 4.80 -8.09
N ILE A 589 2.60 4.29 -7.61
CA ILE A 589 2.18 2.89 -7.47
C ILE A 589 2.26 2.11 -8.80
N THR A 590 1.98 2.75 -9.94
CA THR A 590 2.06 2.11 -11.28
C THR A 590 3.48 1.68 -11.66
N GLY A 591 4.51 2.14 -10.94
CA GLY A 591 5.89 1.71 -11.11
C GLY A 591 6.11 0.21 -10.88
N GLY A 592 5.14 -0.50 -10.27
CA GLY A 592 5.21 -1.94 -10.05
C GLY A 592 6.41 -2.33 -9.20
N LEU A 593 7.15 -3.36 -9.62
CA LEU A 593 8.32 -3.85 -8.89
C LEU A 593 9.43 -2.78 -8.67
N PRO A 594 9.83 -1.96 -9.67
CA PRO A 594 10.76 -0.85 -9.46
C PRO A 594 10.42 0.04 -8.26
N ARG A 595 9.15 0.39 -8.06
CA ARG A 595 8.72 1.21 -6.92
C ARG A 595 8.94 0.49 -5.60
N VAL A 596 8.60 -0.79 -5.53
CA VAL A 596 8.89 -1.64 -4.35
C VAL A 596 10.39 -1.68 -4.06
N THR A 597 11.24 -1.77 -5.09
CA THR A 597 12.70 -1.73 -4.89
C THR A 597 13.21 -0.37 -4.43
N GLU A 598 12.61 0.73 -4.89
CA GLU A 598 12.95 2.09 -4.46
C GLU A 598 12.69 2.27 -2.96
N LEU A 599 11.51 1.82 -2.51
CA LEU A 599 11.08 1.88 -1.11
C LEU A 599 11.97 1.03 -0.20
N PHE A 600 12.25 -0.23 -0.56
CA PHE A 600 13.13 -1.09 0.24
C PHE A 600 14.61 -0.67 0.20
N GLU A 601 15.05 0.04 -0.83
CA GLU A 601 16.39 0.65 -0.84
C GLU A 601 16.44 2.03 -0.15
N ALA A 602 15.32 2.49 0.41
CA ALA A 602 15.18 3.81 1.04
C ALA A 602 15.71 4.95 0.15
N ARG A 603 15.44 4.86 -1.16
CA ARG A 603 15.84 5.88 -2.13
C ARG A 603 14.90 7.08 -2.05
N ASN A 604 15.44 8.24 -2.41
CA ASN A 604 14.61 9.43 -2.56
C ASN A 604 13.74 9.27 -3.83
N PRO A 605 12.44 9.60 -3.74
CA PRO A 605 11.56 9.69 -4.90
C PRO A 605 12.16 10.54 -6.01
N SER A 606 11.82 10.23 -7.27
CA SER A 606 12.27 11.00 -8.44
C SER A 606 11.84 12.47 -8.37
N ASN A 607 10.67 12.76 -7.79
CA ASN A 607 10.18 14.12 -7.53
C ASN A 607 9.86 14.32 -6.03
N PRO A 608 10.84 14.71 -5.19
CA PRO A 608 10.64 14.83 -3.74
C PRO A 608 9.95 16.14 -3.36
N ALA A 609 8.93 16.08 -2.50
CA ALA A 609 8.31 17.27 -1.92
C ALA A 609 9.17 17.87 -0.80
N VAL A 610 9.14 19.20 -0.67
CA VAL A 610 9.69 19.90 0.50
C VAL A 610 8.61 19.94 1.58
N VAL A 611 8.89 19.44 2.77
CA VAL A 611 7.94 19.38 3.90
C VAL A 611 8.36 20.31 5.04
N SER A 612 7.40 20.81 5.81
CA SER A 612 7.69 21.57 7.02
C SER A 612 8.06 20.65 8.18
N GLU A 613 9.18 20.92 8.87
CA GLU A 613 9.58 20.24 10.09
C GLU A 613 8.96 20.81 11.37
N ILE A 614 8.35 22.00 11.30
CA ILE A 614 7.75 22.69 12.46
C ILE A 614 6.31 23.12 12.17
N ASP A 615 5.51 23.20 13.23
CA ASP A 615 4.19 23.83 13.20
C ASP A 615 4.34 25.35 13.21
N GLY A 616 3.63 26.05 12.35
CA GLY A 616 3.66 27.51 12.35
C GLY A 616 2.94 28.19 11.20
N GLU A 617 2.93 29.52 11.27
CA GLU A 617 2.40 30.37 10.19
C GLU A 617 3.47 30.64 9.14
N ILE A 618 3.04 30.69 7.89
CA ILE A 618 3.92 30.86 6.74
C ILE A 618 4.07 32.35 6.39
N THR A 619 5.32 32.78 6.23
CA THR A 619 5.69 34.04 5.58
C THR A 619 6.50 33.76 4.34
N MET A 620 6.16 34.42 3.22
CA MET A 620 6.87 34.23 1.98
C MET A 620 8.12 35.12 1.96
N GLY A 621 9.30 34.51 1.92
CA GLY A 621 10.58 35.21 1.81
C GLY A 621 10.95 35.57 0.37
N ASN A 622 12.12 36.19 0.23
CA ASN A 622 12.67 36.59 -1.06
C ASN A 622 13.15 35.39 -1.88
N ILE A 623 13.18 35.54 -3.21
CA ILE A 623 13.72 34.53 -4.13
C ILE A 623 15.25 34.51 -4.03
N LYS A 624 15.83 33.36 -3.74
CA LYS A 624 17.28 33.13 -3.68
C LYS A 624 17.68 32.04 -4.67
N ARG A 625 18.52 32.39 -5.65
CA ARG A 625 19.09 31.43 -6.63
C ARG A 625 18.05 30.52 -7.32
N GLY A 626 16.87 31.06 -7.64
CA GLY A 626 15.79 30.29 -8.28
C GLY A 626 14.94 29.44 -7.32
N HIS A 627 15.11 29.59 -6.01
CA HIS A 627 14.24 29.02 -4.98
C HIS A 627 13.46 30.11 -4.27
N ARG A 628 12.18 29.87 -3.99
CA ARG A 628 11.39 30.69 -3.08
C ARG A 628 11.71 30.28 -1.64
N GLU A 629 12.09 31.26 -0.82
CA GLU A 629 12.25 31.05 0.61
C GLU A 629 10.86 31.04 1.27
N ILE A 630 10.50 29.96 1.95
CA ILE A 630 9.28 29.86 2.75
C ILE A 630 9.70 29.82 4.21
N ILE A 631 9.24 30.79 4.99
CA ILE A 631 9.60 30.95 6.39
C ILE A 631 8.41 30.48 7.22
N VAL A 632 8.60 29.44 8.03
CA VAL A 632 7.60 28.98 8.99
C VAL A 632 7.98 29.53 10.36
N THR A 633 7.06 30.25 10.98
CA THR A 633 7.23 30.81 12.32
C THR A 633 6.32 30.10 13.29
N SER A 634 6.90 29.38 14.24
CA SER A 634 6.15 28.71 15.30
C SER A 634 5.57 29.71 16.30
N LYS A 635 4.49 29.32 17.00
CA LYS A 635 3.92 30.09 18.11
C LYS A 635 4.94 30.40 19.22
N LEU A 636 5.99 29.58 19.34
CA LEU A 636 7.09 29.75 20.30
C LEU A 636 8.20 30.70 19.80
N GLY A 637 8.06 31.26 18.60
CA GLY A 637 9.04 32.17 17.99
C GLY A 637 10.21 31.47 17.30
N GLU A 638 10.18 30.14 17.14
CA GLU A 638 11.16 29.40 16.35
C GLU A 638 10.90 29.63 14.86
N ILE A 639 11.93 30.07 14.14
CA ILE A 639 11.85 30.43 12.72
C ILE A 639 12.66 29.41 11.92
N LYS A 640 11.99 28.71 10.99
CA LYS A 640 12.64 27.77 10.08
C LYS A 640 12.41 28.18 8.63
N LYS A 641 13.46 28.12 7.82
CA LYS A 641 13.44 28.59 6.43
C LYS A 641 13.64 27.42 5.47
N TYR A 642 12.72 27.26 4.54
CA TYR A 642 12.74 26.23 3.51
C TYR A 642 12.98 26.87 2.14
N LEU A 643 13.73 26.21 1.27
CA LEU A 643 14.00 26.67 -0.09
C LEU A 643 13.23 25.79 -1.07
N VAL A 644 12.09 26.26 -1.55
CA VAL A 644 11.27 25.53 -2.52
C VAL A 644 11.66 25.95 -3.93
N PRO A 645 12.05 25.01 -4.82
CA PRO A 645 12.32 25.34 -6.23
C PRO A 645 11.09 25.98 -6.88
N LEU A 646 11.28 27.09 -7.59
CA LEU A 646 10.19 27.78 -8.30
C LEU A 646 9.63 26.95 -9.47
N SER A 647 10.36 25.93 -9.93
CA SER A 647 9.87 24.98 -10.93
C SER A 647 8.78 24.05 -10.41
N LYS A 648 8.64 23.92 -9.10
CA LYS A 648 7.60 23.10 -8.47
C LYS A 648 6.42 23.98 -8.05
N GLN A 649 5.23 23.40 -8.13
CA GLN A 649 4.04 24.07 -7.59
C GLN A 649 4.17 24.20 -6.07
N ILE A 650 4.13 25.43 -5.58
CA ILE A 650 4.05 25.73 -4.14
C ILE A 650 2.60 25.53 -3.71
N LEU A 651 2.38 24.65 -2.72
CA LEU A 651 1.05 24.28 -2.23
C LEU A 651 0.53 25.23 -1.14
N VAL A 652 1.41 26.00 -0.52
CA VAL A 652 1.06 26.89 0.60
C VAL A 652 0.98 28.37 0.20
N GLN A 653 0.20 29.16 0.92
CA GLN A 653 0.10 30.62 0.76
C GLN A 653 0.63 31.35 2.00
N GLU A 654 0.70 32.68 1.89
CA GLU A 654 1.11 33.55 2.99
C GLU A 654 0.02 33.59 4.08
N ASN A 655 0.44 33.53 5.34
CA ASN A 655 -0.38 33.39 6.54
C ASN A 655 -1.15 32.05 6.67
N ASP A 656 -0.85 31.05 5.84
CA ASP A 656 -1.36 29.70 6.07
C ASP A 656 -0.71 29.09 7.32
N TYR A 657 -1.50 28.41 8.14
CA TYR A 657 -1.01 27.62 9.26
C TYR A 657 -0.70 26.20 8.78
N VAL A 658 0.56 25.79 8.88
CA VAL A 658 0.97 24.43 8.53
C VAL A 658 1.37 23.64 9.75
N ARG A 659 1.09 22.33 9.71
CA ARG A 659 1.56 21.37 10.69
C ARG A 659 2.89 20.77 10.23
N ALA A 660 3.66 20.25 11.17
CA ALA A 660 4.86 19.48 10.92
C ALA A 660 4.50 18.24 10.07
N GLY A 661 5.19 18.06 8.96
CA GLY A 661 4.95 17.03 7.96
C GLY A 661 4.10 17.49 6.78
N THR A 662 3.48 18.67 6.82
CA THR A 662 2.71 19.18 5.67
C THR A 662 3.64 19.49 4.49
N PRO A 663 3.34 18.99 3.27
CA PRO A 663 4.12 19.31 2.07
C PRO A 663 3.89 20.76 1.63
N LEU A 664 4.99 21.51 1.49
CA LEU A 664 5.01 22.89 1.01
C LEU A 664 5.04 22.96 -0.52
N SER A 665 5.50 21.89 -1.19
CA SER A 665 5.54 21.77 -2.64
C SER A 665 4.91 20.47 -3.11
N ASP A 666 4.52 20.42 -4.38
CA ASP A 666 4.10 19.19 -5.03
C ASP A 666 5.24 18.15 -5.10
N GLY A 667 4.88 16.87 -5.09
CA GLY A 667 5.79 15.72 -5.07
C GLY A 667 5.53 14.73 -3.94
N SER A 668 6.30 13.64 -3.92
CA SER A 668 6.22 12.59 -2.91
C SER A 668 7.12 12.92 -1.72
N ILE A 669 6.65 12.67 -0.49
CA ILE A 669 7.44 12.90 0.72
C ILE A 669 8.56 11.85 0.80
N THR A 670 9.77 12.26 1.16
CA THR A 670 10.88 11.31 1.29
C THR A 670 10.78 10.54 2.62
N PRO A 671 11.09 9.23 2.65
CA PRO A 671 11.11 8.47 3.91
C PRO A 671 12.06 9.06 4.96
N GLY A 672 13.16 9.71 4.53
CA GLY A 672 14.10 10.38 5.41
C GLY A 672 13.47 11.56 6.14
N ASP A 673 12.68 12.38 5.45
CA ASP A 673 11.98 13.51 6.05
C ASP A 673 10.88 13.03 7.02
N ILE A 674 10.15 11.97 6.67
CA ILE A 674 9.16 11.36 7.57
C ILE A 674 9.82 10.89 8.87
N LEU A 675 10.98 10.21 8.78
CA LEU A 675 11.72 9.76 9.95
C LEU A 675 12.18 10.94 10.83
N ALA A 676 12.65 12.02 10.23
CA ALA A 676 13.13 13.18 10.96
C ALA A 676 12.01 13.96 11.67
N ILE A 677 10.82 14.02 11.05
CA ILE A 677 9.71 14.87 11.50
C ILE A 677 8.70 14.10 12.35
N GLN A 678 8.15 13.01 11.81
CA GLN A 678 7.07 12.23 12.42
C GLN A 678 7.61 11.07 13.28
N GLY A 679 8.88 10.72 13.10
CA GLY A 679 9.56 9.70 13.88
C GLY A 679 9.51 8.29 13.27
N PRO A 680 10.04 7.29 14.00
CA PRO A 680 10.30 5.96 13.44
C PRO A 680 9.03 5.18 13.13
N THR A 681 8.00 5.24 13.96
CA THR A 681 6.77 4.46 13.74
C THR A 681 6.05 4.92 12.47
N ALA A 682 5.97 6.23 12.24
CA ALA A 682 5.32 6.81 11.06
C ALA A 682 6.02 6.42 9.75
N VAL A 683 7.36 6.47 9.69
CA VAL A 683 8.08 6.04 8.48
C VAL A 683 7.93 4.55 8.22
N GLN A 684 7.86 3.72 9.27
CA GLN A 684 7.67 2.28 9.12
C GLN A 684 6.28 1.97 8.55
N GLU A 685 5.25 2.60 9.10
CA GLU A 685 3.88 2.49 8.59
C GLU A 685 3.76 2.97 7.15
N TYR A 686 4.38 4.11 6.82
CA TYR A 686 4.42 4.64 5.46
C TYR A 686 5.01 3.63 4.47
N ILE A 687 6.17 3.04 4.78
CA ILE A 687 6.80 2.06 3.89
C ILE A 687 5.94 0.79 3.77
N VAL A 688 5.35 0.31 4.87
CA VAL A 688 4.48 -0.89 4.84
C VAL A 688 3.26 -0.64 3.94
N ASN A 689 2.58 0.49 4.12
CA ASN A 689 1.39 0.84 3.35
C ASN A 689 1.72 1.03 1.86
N GLU A 690 2.73 1.86 1.54
CA GLU A 690 3.13 2.12 0.15
C GLU A 690 3.53 0.85 -0.60
N VAL A 691 4.30 -0.04 0.02
CA VAL A 691 4.67 -1.31 -0.60
C VAL A 691 3.43 -2.19 -0.77
N GLN A 692 2.57 -2.26 0.23
CA GLN A 692 1.38 -3.09 0.20
C GLN A 692 0.39 -2.65 -0.88
N ASP A 693 0.24 -1.34 -1.10
CA ASP A 693 -0.66 -0.79 -2.11
C ASP A 693 -0.23 -1.19 -3.53
N VAL A 694 1.08 -1.30 -3.80
CA VAL A 694 1.58 -1.85 -5.06
C VAL A 694 1.14 -3.30 -5.27
N TYR A 695 1.22 -4.14 -4.24
CA TYR A 695 0.76 -5.54 -4.34
C TYR A 695 -0.76 -5.65 -4.44
N ARG A 696 -1.50 -4.83 -3.68
CA ARG A 696 -2.97 -4.79 -3.69
C ARG A 696 -3.54 -4.32 -5.02
N LEU A 697 -2.93 -3.31 -5.65
CA LEU A 697 -3.33 -2.81 -6.96
C LEU A 697 -3.26 -3.91 -8.04
N GLN A 698 -2.41 -4.92 -7.84
CA GLN A 698 -2.29 -6.11 -8.71
C GLN A 698 -3.14 -7.31 -8.23
N GLY A 699 -3.99 -7.10 -7.23
CA GLY A 699 -4.88 -8.12 -6.66
C GLY A 699 -4.17 -9.18 -5.83
N VAL A 700 -2.95 -8.90 -5.33
CA VAL A 700 -2.19 -9.79 -4.46
C VAL A 700 -2.34 -9.32 -3.01
N LYS A 701 -3.03 -10.12 -2.18
CA LYS A 701 -3.16 -9.85 -0.74
C LYS A 701 -1.99 -10.48 0.02
N ILE A 702 -1.15 -9.65 0.64
CA ILE A 702 -0.07 -10.06 1.55
C ILE A 702 -0.31 -9.40 2.90
N ASN A 703 -0.12 -10.14 4.00
CA ASN A 703 -0.29 -9.61 5.36
C ASN A 703 0.87 -8.70 5.77
N ASP A 704 0.52 -7.61 6.46
CA ASP A 704 1.43 -6.53 6.91
C ASP A 704 2.64 -7.07 7.68
N LYS A 705 2.50 -8.20 8.41
CA LYS A 705 3.57 -8.79 9.24
C LYS A 705 4.83 -9.13 8.44
N HIS A 706 4.68 -9.49 7.17
CA HIS A 706 5.83 -9.82 6.33
C HIS A 706 6.62 -8.56 5.97
N PHE A 707 5.93 -7.47 5.64
CA PHE A 707 6.57 -6.18 5.37
C PHE A 707 7.22 -5.60 6.63
N GLU A 708 6.54 -5.69 7.77
CA GLU A 708 7.06 -5.27 9.08
C GLU A 708 8.39 -5.94 9.43
N VAL A 709 8.55 -7.24 9.12
CA VAL A 709 9.81 -7.97 9.36
C VAL A 709 10.97 -7.35 8.57
N ILE A 710 10.74 -6.99 7.30
CA ILE A 710 11.76 -6.38 6.44
C ILE A 710 12.07 -4.94 6.90
N VAL A 711 11.02 -4.16 7.15
CA VAL A 711 11.14 -2.76 7.58
C VAL A 711 11.84 -2.65 8.95
N ARG A 712 11.62 -3.61 9.86
CA ARG A 712 12.41 -3.73 11.10
C ARG A 712 13.91 -3.83 10.83
N GLN A 713 14.32 -4.60 9.82
CA GLN A 713 15.75 -4.75 9.48
C GLN A 713 16.35 -3.49 8.85
N MET A 714 15.56 -2.73 8.08
CA MET A 714 15.98 -1.44 7.52
C MET A 714 16.31 -0.39 8.60
N MET A 715 15.68 -0.50 9.78
CA MET A 715 15.86 0.42 10.91
C MET A 715 16.63 -0.21 12.09
N ARG A 716 17.45 -1.22 11.82
CA ARG A 716 18.23 -1.90 12.86
C ARG A 716 19.39 -1.05 13.42
N LYS A 717 19.83 -0.03 12.68
CA LYS A 717 21.01 0.77 13.01
C LYS A 717 20.66 2.16 13.55
N VAL A 718 21.52 2.65 14.44
CA VAL A 718 21.49 4.02 14.96
C VAL A 718 22.85 4.67 14.73
N GLN A 719 22.86 5.98 14.51
CA GLN A 719 24.07 6.80 14.42
C GLN A 719 24.29 7.51 15.75
N ILE A 720 25.49 7.40 16.31
CA ILE A 720 25.83 8.06 17.57
C ILE A 720 26.03 9.55 17.34
N ASN A 721 25.32 10.37 18.11
CA ASN A 721 25.50 11.83 18.12
C ASN A 721 26.60 12.18 19.12
N GLU A 722 26.33 11.97 20.42
CA GLU A 722 27.32 12.16 21.48
C GLU A 722 27.63 10.83 22.15
N PRO A 723 28.90 10.39 22.20
CA PRO A 723 29.25 9.10 22.76
C PRO A 723 29.21 9.05 24.30
N GLY A 724 29.19 10.19 24.99
CA GLY A 724 29.23 10.24 26.46
C GLY A 724 30.45 9.52 27.04
N ASP A 725 30.25 8.72 28.09
CA ASP A 725 31.27 7.87 28.73
C ASP A 725 31.20 6.40 28.22
N THR A 726 30.55 6.15 27.08
CA THR A 726 30.44 4.81 26.47
C THR A 726 31.66 4.45 25.63
N ARG A 727 31.68 3.23 25.07
CA ARG A 727 32.72 2.77 24.13
C ARG A 727 32.57 3.29 22.69
N PHE A 728 31.52 4.06 22.40
CA PHE A 728 31.19 4.46 21.04
C PHE A 728 32.01 5.65 20.56
N LEU A 729 32.10 5.81 19.25
CA LEU A 729 32.66 6.99 18.59
C LEU A 729 31.54 7.87 18.04
N GLU A 730 31.79 9.17 17.97
CA GLU A 730 30.90 10.13 17.33
C GLU A 730 30.70 9.77 15.84
N GLN A 731 29.46 9.88 15.36
CA GLN A 731 29.00 9.47 14.01
C GLN A 731 29.15 7.97 13.68
N GLN A 732 29.55 7.15 14.64
CA GLN A 732 29.61 5.71 14.43
C GLN A 732 28.20 5.13 14.23
N ILE A 733 28.06 4.27 13.22
CA ILE A 733 26.83 3.51 13.01
C ILE A 733 26.94 2.20 13.79
N VAL A 734 26.01 1.99 14.72
CA VAL A 734 25.99 0.80 15.58
C VAL A 734 24.61 0.15 15.57
N ASP A 735 24.54 -1.10 16.00
CA ASP A 735 23.26 -1.77 16.16
C ASP A 735 22.45 -1.13 17.30
N LYS A 736 21.14 -0.95 17.09
CA LYS A 736 20.24 -0.34 18.06
C LYS A 736 20.23 -1.10 19.38
N LEU A 737 20.29 -2.43 19.32
CA LEU A 737 20.27 -3.28 20.52
C LEU A 737 21.61 -3.19 21.28
N ASP A 738 22.73 -3.16 20.56
CA ASP A 738 24.05 -3.00 21.17
C ASP A 738 24.20 -1.61 21.82
N PHE A 739 23.62 -0.58 21.20
CA PHE A 739 23.52 0.77 21.77
C PHE A 739 22.72 0.79 23.08
N ALA A 740 21.54 0.16 23.08
CA ALA A 740 20.71 0.08 24.28
C ALA A 740 21.44 -0.67 25.42
N GLU A 741 22.05 -1.81 25.13
CA GLU A 741 22.79 -2.61 26.12
C GLU A 741 23.98 -1.83 26.71
N GLU A 742 24.71 -1.08 25.88
CA GLU A 742 25.84 -0.28 26.33
C GLU A 742 25.39 0.90 27.22
N ASN A 743 24.27 1.54 26.88
CA ASN A 743 23.70 2.61 27.69
C ASN A 743 23.17 2.08 29.04
N ASP A 744 22.48 0.95 29.04
CA ASP A 744 22.04 0.27 30.26
C ASP A 744 23.23 -0.11 31.15
N ARG A 745 24.35 -0.49 30.54
CA ARG A 745 25.60 -0.80 31.26
C ARG A 745 26.19 0.43 31.95
N ILE A 746 26.06 1.62 31.37
CA ILE A 746 26.57 2.87 31.94
C ILE A 746 25.60 3.48 32.95
N TRP A 747 24.31 3.15 32.84
CA TRP A 747 23.27 3.65 33.72
C TRP A 747 23.60 3.45 35.22
N GLY A 748 23.50 4.53 36.00
CA GLY A 748 23.75 4.53 37.44
C GLY A 748 25.22 4.36 37.86
N LYS A 749 26.17 4.30 36.91
CA LYS A 749 27.60 4.33 37.22
C LYS A 749 28.12 5.76 37.40
N LYS A 750 29.28 5.87 38.05
CA LYS A 750 29.96 7.13 38.35
C LYS A 750 31.37 7.10 37.75
N VAL A 751 31.83 8.23 37.25
CA VAL A 751 33.18 8.41 36.71
C VAL A 751 34.04 9.13 37.74
N VAL A 752 35.20 8.55 38.06
CA VAL A 752 36.14 9.13 39.02
C VAL A 752 36.85 10.34 38.41
N ILE A 753 36.59 11.53 38.95
CA ILE A 753 37.29 12.77 38.56
C ILE A 753 38.62 12.86 39.28
N ASP A 754 38.61 12.51 40.57
CA ASP A 754 39.78 12.52 41.43
C ASP A 754 39.75 11.30 42.36
N ALA A 755 40.85 10.54 42.34
CA ALA A 755 41.00 9.32 43.12
C ALA A 755 41.18 9.58 44.61
N GLY A 756 41.50 10.82 45.01
CA GLY A 756 41.85 11.13 46.40
C GLY A 756 43.06 10.30 46.85
N ASP A 757 42.93 9.63 48.00
CA ASP A 757 43.95 8.71 48.53
C ASP A 757 43.56 7.22 48.36
N SER A 758 42.65 6.89 47.44
CA SER A 758 42.30 5.50 47.12
C SER A 758 43.43 4.82 46.34
N GLU A 759 43.87 3.65 46.81
CA GLU A 759 44.82 2.81 46.06
C GLU A 759 44.15 2.02 44.93
N THR A 760 42.83 1.84 45.00
CA THR A 760 42.08 0.98 44.08
C THR A 760 41.42 1.76 42.93
N MET A 761 41.03 3.02 43.16
CA MET A 761 40.36 3.85 42.16
C MET A 761 41.35 4.75 41.43
N LYS A 762 41.20 4.88 40.11
CA LYS A 762 42.01 5.78 39.27
C LYS A 762 41.13 6.81 38.58
N LYS A 763 41.70 7.98 38.30
CA LYS A 763 41.04 9.03 37.51
C LYS A 763 40.59 8.47 36.16
N GLY A 764 39.33 8.73 35.78
CA GLY A 764 38.68 8.22 34.57
C GLY A 764 38.06 6.83 34.71
N MET A 765 38.21 6.15 35.86
CA MET A 765 37.61 4.84 36.06
C MET A 765 36.09 4.96 36.27
N ILE A 766 35.33 4.10 35.60
CA ILE A 766 33.88 3.99 35.77
C ILE A 766 33.60 2.96 36.87
N VAL A 767 32.92 3.38 37.93
CA VAL A 767 32.62 2.56 39.11
C VAL A 767 31.13 2.55 39.41
N THR A 768 30.64 1.46 40.01
CA THR A 768 29.25 1.40 40.48
C THR A 768 29.10 2.23 41.77
N ALA A 769 27.90 2.78 42.00
CA ALA A 769 27.61 3.53 43.22
C ALA A 769 27.87 2.71 44.50
N ARG A 770 27.69 1.38 44.45
CA ARG A 770 28.00 0.46 45.54
C ARG A 770 29.51 0.41 45.82
N LYS A 771 30.33 0.17 44.79
CA LYS A 771 31.78 0.08 44.94
C LYS A 771 32.39 1.40 45.43
N LEU A 772 31.87 2.53 44.96
CA LEU A 772 32.25 3.86 45.45
C LEU A 772 31.90 4.05 46.94
N ARG A 773 30.72 3.60 47.36
CA ARG A 773 30.29 3.71 48.76
C ARG A 773 31.17 2.87 49.69
N ASP A 774 31.50 1.65 49.27
CA ASP A 774 32.36 0.74 50.04
C ASP A 774 33.76 1.34 50.21
N GLU A 775 34.35 1.88 49.14
CA GLU A 775 35.67 2.50 49.16
C GLU A 775 35.69 3.80 49.98
N ASN A 776 34.72 4.69 49.77
CA ASN A 776 34.60 5.92 50.55
C ASN A 776 34.35 5.64 52.04
N SER A 777 33.68 4.53 52.37
CA SER A 777 33.51 4.10 53.77
C SER A 777 34.83 3.65 54.38
N GLN A 778 35.70 2.97 53.63
CA GLN A 778 37.04 2.59 54.08
C GLN A 778 37.96 3.80 54.25
N LEU A 779 37.97 4.71 53.27
CA LEU A 779 38.76 5.94 53.33
C LEU A 779 38.34 6.84 54.50
N LYS A 780 37.02 6.95 54.74
CA LYS A 780 36.48 7.71 55.88
C LYS A 780 36.86 7.10 57.23
N ARG A 781 37.00 5.78 57.34
CA ARG A 781 37.49 5.11 58.57
C ARG A 781 38.98 5.35 58.82
N ARG A 782 39.74 5.74 57.81
CA ARG A 782 41.19 5.99 57.87
C ARG A 782 41.55 7.48 57.84
N ASP A 783 40.56 8.38 57.93
CA ASP A 783 40.72 9.84 57.80
C ASP A 783 41.46 10.30 56.52
N LEU A 784 41.25 9.58 55.42
CA LEU A 784 41.86 9.87 54.12
C LEU A 784 40.92 10.67 53.20
N LYS A 785 41.48 11.31 52.16
CA LYS A 785 40.67 12.08 51.19
C LYS A 785 39.78 11.15 50.38
N LEU A 786 38.48 11.48 50.40
CA LEU A 786 37.44 10.76 49.66
C LEU A 786 37.58 10.93 48.15
N VAL A 787 37.12 9.92 47.41
CA VAL A 787 37.07 9.92 45.95
C VAL A 787 36.00 10.91 45.47
N LYS A 788 36.37 11.80 44.54
CA LYS A 788 35.41 12.69 43.87
C LYS A 788 34.95 12.09 42.56
N VAL A 789 33.64 12.05 42.36
CA VAL A 789 33.03 11.45 41.16
C VAL A 789 32.02 12.40 40.50
N ARG A 790 31.80 12.19 39.20
CA ARG A 790 30.62 12.68 38.47
C ARG A 790 29.75 11.52 38.04
N ASP A 791 28.55 11.85 37.59
CA ASP A 791 27.62 10.88 37.01
C ASP A 791 28.09 10.52 35.59
N ALA A 792 28.04 9.23 35.26
CA ALA A 792 28.40 8.78 33.92
C ALA A 792 27.30 9.18 32.93
N GLN A 793 27.70 9.73 31.79
CA GLN A 793 26.77 10.17 30.75
C GLN A 793 26.60 9.04 29.72
N ALA A 794 25.34 8.69 29.45
CA ALA A 794 24.99 7.74 28.39
C ALA A 794 25.20 8.37 27.00
N ALA A 795 25.35 7.53 25.98
CA ALA A 795 25.44 8.00 24.61
C ALA A 795 24.06 8.41 24.07
N THR A 796 24.02 9.43 23.23
CA THR A 796 22.84 9.84 22.46
C THR A 796 22.98 9.38 21.02
N SER A 797 21.86 9.03 20.38
CA SER A 797 21.85 8.55 19.01
C SER A 797 20.65 9.05 18.23
N THR A 798 20.81 9.08 16.91
CA THR A 798 19.74 9.30 15.94
C THR A 798 19.45 8.00 15.21
N GLN A 799 18.16 7.70 15.05
CA GLN A 799 17.72 6.55 14.27
C GLN A 799 18.02 6.81 12.78
N ILE A 800 18.58 5.83 12.09
CA ILE A 800 18.81 5.91 10.65
C ILE A 800 17.96 4.88 9.91
N LEU A 801 17.53 5.25 8.71
CA LEU A 801 16.90 4.35 7.74
C LEU A 801 17.95 3.92 6.72
N GLN A 802 18.13 2.62 6.54
CA GLN A 802 19.03 2.07 5.54
C GLN A 802 18.26 1.21 4.53
N GLY A 803 18.64 1.30 3.26
CA GLY A 803 18.18 0.36 2.25
C GLY A 803 18.63 -1.07 2.56
N ILE A 804 17.86 -2.06 2.13
CA ILE A 804 18.10 -3.49 2.42
C ILE A 804 19.50 -3.94 1.98
N THR A 805 20.06 -3.42 0.88
CA THR A 805 21.42 -3.77 0.43
C THR A 805 22.49 -3.32 1.42
N ARG A 806 22.36 -2.09 1.94
CA ARG A 806 23.32 -1.54 2.92
C ARG A 806 23.16 -2.20 4.28
N ALA A 807 21.93 -2.48 4.70
CA ALA A 807 21.64 -3.19 5.95
C ALA A 807 22.22 -4.62 5.95
N ALA A 808 22.17 -5.34 4.83
CA ALA A 808 22.73 -6.68 4.68
C ALA A 808 24.27 -6.71 4.75
N LEU A 809 24.95 -5.69 4.20
CA LEU A 809 26.41 -5.57 4.27
C LEU A 809 26.93 -5.23 5.68
N GLN A 810 26.09 -4.62 6.52
CA GLN A 810 26.44 -4.20 7.89
C GLN A 810 25.91 -5.16 8.97
N THR A 811 25.83 -6.45 8.65
CA THR A 811 25.51 -7.52 9.60
C THR A 811 26.67 -7.77 10.58
N LYS A 812 26.36 -8.41 11.71
CA LYS A 812 27.38 -8.74 12.73
C LYS A 812 28.36 -9.81 12.23
N SER A 813 27.84 -10.81 11.52
CA SER A 813 28.65 -11.85 10.88
C SER A 813 29.34 -11.32 9.64
N PHE A 814 30.67 -11.33 9.65
CA PHE A 814 31.44 -11.03 8.46
C PHE A 814 31.34 -12.16 7.42
N MET A 815 31.09 -13.41 7.83
CA MET A 815 30.91 -14.55 6.92
C MET A 815 29.61 -14.42 6.13
N SER A 816 28.51 -14.05 6.81
CA SER A 816 27.22 -13.78 6.15
C SER A 816 27.32 -12.58 5.21
N ALA A 817 27.90 -11.45 5.66
CA ALA A 817 28.12 -10.28 4.82
C ALA A 817 28.98 -10.58 3.58
N ALA A 818 30.09 -11.31 3.75
CA ALA A 818 31.03 -11.64 2.67
C ALA A 818 30.41 -12.52 1.56
N SER A 819 29.41 -13.33 1.92
CA SER A 819 28.67 -14.18 0.97
C SER A 819 27.63 -13.42 0.14
N PHE A 820 27.30 -12.18 0.51
CA PHE A 820 26.30 -11.37 -0.20
C PHE A 820 26.92 -10.61 -1.38
N GLN A 821 27.67 -9.53 -1.10
CA GLN A 821 28.31 -8.64 -2.06
C GLN A 821 29.56 -7.99 -1.44
N GLU A 822 30.40 -7.35 -2.26
CA GLU A 822 31.61 -6.62 -1.81
C GLU A 822 32.56 -7.46 -0.93
N THR A 823 32.70 -8.77 -1.21
CA THR A 823 33.45 -9.74 -0.40
C THR A 823 34.85 -9.26 0.00
N THR A 824 35.60 -8.65 -0.93
CA THR A 824 36.96 -8.15 -0.66
C THR A 824 36.98 -7.05 0.39
N LYS A 825 36.03 -6.11 0.33
CA LYS A 825 35.91 -5.00 1.29
C LYS A 825 35.51 -5.51 2.67
N VAL A 826 34.53 -6.41 2.74
CA VAL A 826 34.06 -7.01 4.00
C VAL A 826 35.18 -7.78 4.71
N LEU A 827 35.90 -8.63 3.97
CA LEU A 827 37.00 -9.42 4.54
C LEU A 827 38.18 -8.54 4.98
N ASN A 828 38.52 -7.50 4.21
CA ASN A 828 39.57 -6.56 4.61
C ASN A 828 39.20 -5.82 5.90
N GLU A 829 37.97 -5.33 6.02
CA GLU A 829 37.52 -4.64 7.24
C GLU A 829 37.52 -5.60 8.44
N ALA A 830 37.05 -6.84 8.26
CA ALA A 830 37.07 -7.87 9.28
C ALA A 830 38.50 -8.23 9.72
N ALA A 831 39.44 -8.32 8.78
CA ALA A 831 40.85 -8.60 9.06
C ALA A 831 41.53 -7.45 9.82
N ILE A 832 41.30 -6.19 9.41
CA ILE A 832 41.86 -5.01 10.08
C ILE A 832 41.32 -4.89 11.52
N SER A 833 40.03 -5.18 11.72
CA SER A 833 39.38 -5.09 13.03
C SER A 833 39.56 -6.33 13.91
N GLY A 834 40.13 -7.44 13.38
CA GLY A 834 40.24 -8.70 14.09
C GLY A 834 38.89 -9.28 14.51
N LYS A 835 37.85 -9.11 13.68
CA LYS A 835 36.47 -9.59 13.99
C LYS A 835 36.47 -11.11 14.16
N THR A 836 35.74 -11.57 15.18
CA THR A 836 35.47 -13.00 15.44
C THR A 836 33.99 -13.26 15.20
N ASP A 837 33.68 -14.36 14.50
CA ASP A 837 32.31 -14.79 14.23
C ASP A 837 31.88 -15.88 15.22
N TYR A 838 30.67 -15.76 15.77
CA TYR A 838 30.13 -16.69 16.78
C TYR A 838 29.11 -17.68 16.22
N LEU A 839 28.86 -17.66 14.89
CA LEU A 839 27.95 -18.60 14.21
C LEU A 839 26.55 -18.60 14.83
N GLU A 840 25.99 -17.43 15.06
CA GLU A 840 24.67 -17.25 15.64
C GLU A 840 23.55 -17.18 14.60
N GLY A 841 23.88 -16.82 13.35
CA GLY A 841 22.96 -16.71 12.23
C GLY A 841 22.82 -18.00 11.44
N MET A 842 21.85 -18.02 10.51
CA MET A 842 21.64 -19.21 9.68
C MET A 842 22.75 -19.41 8.65
N LYS A 843 23.19 -18.32 8.02
CA LYS A 843 24.05 -18.38 6.83
C LYS A 843 25.45 -18.87 7.17
N GLU A 844 26.01 -18.43 8.29
CA GLU A 844 27.33 -18.90 8.72
C GLU A 844 27.32 -20.41 9.03
N ASN A 845 26.26 -20.89 9.72
CA ASN A 845 26.13 -22.30 10.02
C ASN A 845 25.98 -23.15 8.75
N VAL A 846 25.24 -22.67 7.74
CA VAL A 846 25.19 -23.35 6.42
C VAL A 846 26.57 -23.38 5.76
N ILE A 847 27.32 -22.27 5.77
CA ILE A 847 28.65 -22.20 5.16
C ILE A 847 29.63 -23.16 5.86
N CYS A 848 29.54 -23.28 7.20
CA CYS A 848 30.38 -24.19 7.99
C CYS A 848 29.90 -25.66 7.98
N GLY A 849 28.71 -25.96 7.44
CA GLY A 849 28.12 -27.30 7.48
C GLY A 849 27.57 -27.72 8.85
N HIS A 850 27.21 -26.75 9.70
CA HIS A 850 26.53 -26.99 10.98
C HIS A 850 25.00 -26.97 10.82
N LEU A 851 24.29 -27.46 11.85
CA LEU A 851 22.84 -27.29 11.94
C LEU A 851 22.50 -25.80 12.07
N ILE A 852 21.52 -25.33 11.29
CA ILE A 852 21.04 -23.96 11.37
C ILE A 852 20.36 -23.71 12.73
N PRO A 853 20.52 -22.53 13.35
CA PRO A 853 19.93 -22.20 14.65
C PRO A 853 18.43 -21.85 14.55
N ALA A 854 17.68 -22.64 13.78
CA ALA A 854 16.26 -22.50 13.54
C ALA A 854 15.59 -23.88 13.42
N GLY A 855 14.29 -23.95 13.69
CA GLY A 855 13.53 -25.19 13.72
C GLY A 855 14.18 -26.23 14.63
N THR A 856 14.46 -27.42 14.11
CA THR A 856 15.08 -28.53 14.85
C THR A 856 16.52 -28.28 15.29
N GLY A 857 17.21 -27.30 14.69
CA GLY A 857 18.60 -26.98 15.04
C GLY A 857 18.78 -25.98 16.18
N LEU A 858 17.69 -25.61 16.88
CA LEU A 858 17.77 -24.82 18.09
C LEU A 858 18.64 -25.51 19.15
N ARG A 859 19.62 -24.79 19.71
CA ARG A 859 20.58 -25.32 20.68
C ARG A 859 19.92 -25.82 21.98
N GLU A 860 18.73 -25.32 22.32
CA GLU A 860 17.97 -25.81 23.47
C GLU A 860 17.47 -27.23 23.29
N PHE A 861 17.12 -27.65 22.07
CA PHE A 861 16.63 -29.00 21.79
C PHE A 861 17.73 -30.05 21.95
N ASN A 862 19.00 -29.69 21.78
CA ASN A 862 20.12 -30.59 22.10
C ASN A 862 20.19 -30.96 23.60
N ARG A 863 19.55 -30.18 24.48
CA ARG A 863 19.45 -30.48 25.91
C ARG A 863 18.20 -31.30 26.26
N ILE A 864 17.28 -31.47 25.32
CA ILE A 864 16.02 -32.19 25.51
C ILE A 864 16.17 -33.56 24.84
N VAL A 865 16.24 -34.61 25.66
CA VAL A 865 16.21 -35.99 25.16
C VAL A 865 14.78 -36.51 25.26
N VAL A 866 14.13 -36.69 24.11
CA VAL A 866 12.83 -37.35 24.02
C VAL A 866 13.08 -38.82 23.70
N ALA A 867 12.73 -39.70 24.63
CA ALA A 867 12.80 -41.15 24.44
C ALA A 867 11.46 -41.74 24.91
N ASP A 868 11.08 -42.89 24.33
CA ASP A 868 9.96 -43.65 24.87
C ASP A 868 10.27 -44.02 26.33
N ARG A 869 9.27 -43.94 27.21
CA ARG A 869 9.49 -44.10 28.65
C ARG A 869 10.10 -45.47 28.97
N GLU A 870 9.70 -46.52 28.25
CA GLU A 870 10.25 -47.87 28.43
C GLU A 870 11.71 -47.97 27.96
N GLU A 871 12.06 -47.28 26.87
CA GLU A 871 13.44 -47.24 26.36
C GLU A 871 14.36 -46.41 27.25
N TYR A 872 13.86 -45.31 27.81
CA TYR A 872 14.60 -44.48 28.75
C TYR A 872 14.88 -45.21 30.06
N GLU A 873 13.88 -45.91 30.61
CA GLU A 873 14.03 -46.71 31.83
C GLU A 873 15.00 -47.89 31.60
N LYS A 874 14.95 -48.56 30.43
CA LYS A 874 15.94 -49.59 30.05
C LYS A 874 17.35 -49.03 29.89
N ALA A 875 17.50 -47.86 29.27
CA ALA A 875 18.79 -47.20 29.10
C ALA A 875 19.38 -46.69 30.43
N GLN A 876 18.55 -46.26 31.38
CA GLN A 876 18.99 -45.93 32.75
C GLN A 876 19.38 -47.18 33.54
N ALA A 877 18.60 -48.27 33.44
CA ALA A 877 18.91 -49.54 34.10
C ALA A 877 20.24 -50.12 33.59
N ALA A 878 20.48 -50.07 32.28
CA ALA A 878 21.73 -50.51 31.65
C ALA A 878 22.95 -49.62 31.99
N LYS A 879 22.73 -48.39 32.50
CA LYS A 879 23.79 -47.49 32.98
C LYS A 879 24.15 -47.72 34.45
N GLN A 880 23.33 -48.46 35.21
CA GLN A 880 23.56 -48.73 36.65
C GLN A 880 24.18 -50.10 36.91
N THR A 881 24.18 -51.01 35.93
CA THR A 881 25.07 -52.18 35.85
C THR A 881 26.36 -51.82 35.14
#